data_AF-F4Q8G1-F1
#
_entry.id   AF-F4Q8G1-F1
#
_cell.length_a   1.000
_cell.length_b   1.000
_cell.length_c   1.000
_cell.angle_alpha   90.00
_cell.angle_beta   90.00
_cell.angle_gamma   90.00
#
_symmetry.space_group_name_H-M   'P 1'
#
loop_
_entity.id
_entity.type
_entity.pdbx_description
1 polymer ?
#
loop_
_entity_poly.entity_id
_entity_poly.type
_entity_poly.pdbx_seq_one_letter_code
_entity_poly.pdbx_strand_id
1 'polypeptide(L)'
;MKQNIIQQQQQQQQQQQLFYSGCSINPKKDGWMDGRADPEQMADEIQFNNNNNNTKNIYSNNSSSPLLNSSSSSRCSISSNNNVNNQEEEEIINNNNVQDGNGEEMILEQFSNQVGGHCAILSIHGKICKPMIPREHQFYRRMSTSGSRLLSFIPSFHGIAHILKTEQPPLPQQQQQQIDQQQSNNTTINSIYVNSPSSQLFRTFSKQKKKTTKHPINTTQQYILLEDLTKKYSRPSIIDIKMGTRQKGAICQSTTSTTLGIRICGIRIYCSDINANIIYDRFYGRTLNQETLASTLSHFFYGSNNYRVEETTDIINCIIEKLENIKEIILCKDFPFKLYSSSLLLIYEGLNQNNNNNKLFNNSLYSEDISSSSSSSSSDSISISSEVDSSCDIDSNVSTLSDLESDDDDDDEARVERGEGRRDSSAGDDVELSAAHQNNQKFTTTTTKTTTTTTTTLTAENDVKLIDFAHAIEENEENQDSLEDDGYIFGITNLINILVNIIKDKTMEQQQQQSSLTRHNDNNHVGGSSTSSSASSSINTSPSSSTHSLHNYNININNNGNHNQKRMDSQQHNGFDSSHDHSSSSTNTTPSTSPNTSGNMLSLTTPSSSSHAVEIQGRRRKMLRFQRVLNNNNISKTVLNSFIKPSTTTVYYNNNRGFSTSSSNEDLGPRDSDQFDVVIVGAGPSGLSAAIRIKQLCQEQGKDLRVCVVEKGAEVGSHILSGAVLQPTALDELIPDWKEKGAPLNTPVKEDAFYFLTESNKIRLPTPRLLHNEGNYIVSMGNVVRWLGQQAEEMGVEIYPGFAASEVLYKEDGSVDGIATSDVGIGKDGKPTSHFTRGMELRAPLTLFAEGCRGSLTKTLFSKFDLRDDCDVQTFGLGIKELWQVKPEVFQAGKVVHTLGHPLSTDTYGGSFMYHMEDNLVSIGLVVGLDYENPYLNPYQEFQRMKQHPVFRSVLEGGQCIQYGARTINEGGLQSIPKLIFPGGALIGCTAGFVNVPKIKGNHNAMKTGMLAAEAAFESLIKQKEEEESNKAIVLENYPEKLKKSWVWSDLKEVKNIRPSFHWGFLPGLIYSALEMYIFRGNAPWTLSHGKPDHQRTKPASESTKITYPKPDGLVTFDLMTSVSRSGTNHEENQPAHLKVRDYKVAERVNRDIYDGPEGRFCPAGVYEWVEKDGQKDKQLQINAQNCVHCKTCDIKDPTQNIDFTVPEGTGGPQYGSM
;
A
#
# COMPACT_ATOMS: atom_id res chain seq x y z
N MET A 1 7.99 -9.10 59.43
CA MET A 1 7.82 -9.25 57.96
C MET A 1 8.96 -9.99 57.27
N LYS A 2 10.24 -9.56 57.31
CA LYS A 2 11.32 -10.25 56.55
C LYS A 2 11.51 -11.76 56.83
N GLN A 3 11.16 -12.28 58.02
CA GLN A 3 11.26 -13.73 58.31
C GLN A 3 10.17 -14.59 57.65
N ASN A 4 8.93 -14.10 57.48
CA ASN A 4 7.84 -14.89 56.86
C ASN A 4 8.10 -15.16 55.36
N ILE A 5 8.79 -14.22 54.68
CA ILE A 5 9.19 -14.38 53.27
C ILE A 5 10.20 -15.53 53.12
N ILE A 6 11.15 -15.65 54.06
CA ILE A 6 12.14 -16.74 54.07
C ILE A 6 11.47 -18.10 54.31
N GLN A 7 10.50 -18.19 55.23
CA GLN A 7 9.75 -19.44 55.44
C GLN A 7 8.89 -19.84 54.23
N GLN A 8 8.26 -18.89 53.53
CA GLN A 8 7.51 -19.21 52.30
C GLN A 8 8.42 -19.66 51.15
N GLN A 9 9.59 -19.05 50.97
CA GLN A 9 10.55 -19.47 49.95
C GLN A 9 11.15 -20.87 50.24
N GLN A 10 11.41 -21.19 51.52
CA GLN A 10 11.86 -22.53 51.90
C GLN A 10 10.78 -23.61 51.70
N GLN A 11 9.50 -23.30 51.93
CA GLN A 11 8.41 -24.23 51.63
C GLN A 11 8.22 -24.48 50.13
N GLN A 12 8.40 -23.48 49.26
CA GLN A 12 8.32 -23.68 47.81
C GLN A 12 9.49 -24.53 47.26
N GLN A 13 10.72 -24.36 47.77
CA GLN A 13 11.86 -25.15 47.32
C GLN A 13 11.76 -26.63 47.73
N GLN A 14 11.17 -26.96 48.88
CA GLN A 14 10.96 -28.36 49.27
C GLN A 14 9.90 -29.10 48.42
N GLN A 15 8.95 -28.40 47.80
CA GLN A 15 7.94 -29.04 46.94
C GLN A 15 8.43 -29.42 45.54
N GLN A 16 9.54 -28.83 45.05
CA GLN A 16 10.09 -29.15 43.73
C GLN A 16 11.10 -30.32 43.71
N GLN A 17 11.57 -30.81 44.88
CA GLN A 17 12.55 -31.90 44.94
C GLN A 17 11.98 -33.30 45.25
N LEU A 18 10.66 -33.44 45.46
CA LEU A 18 10.03 -34.73 45.77
C LEU A 18 9.27 -35.39 44.62
N PHE A 19 9.32 -34.83 43.40
CA PHE A 19 8.56 -35.33 42.25
C PHE A 19 9.33 -36.27 41.29
N TYR A 20 10.49 -36.80 41.71
CA TYR A 20 11.25 -37.80 40.94
C TYR A 20 11.94 -38.87 41.81
N SER A 21 11.16 -39.79 42.42
CA SER A 21 11.50 -41.24 42.53
C SER A 21 10.52 -42.05 43.40
N GLY A 22 10.16 -43.27 42.95
CA GLY A 22 9.91 -44.41 43.86
C GLY A 22 8.49 -44.94 44.10
N CYS A 23 8.11 -45.99 43.36
CA CYS A 23 7.27 -47.14 43.76
C CYS A 23 5.80 -47.01 44.25
N SER A 24 4.88 -47.41 43.36
CA SER A 24 3.98 -48.59 43.48
C SER A 24 3.36 -49.00 44.84
N ILE A 25 2.02 -49.12 44.86
CA ILE A 25 1.29 -50.28 45.43
C ILE A 25 -0.12 -50.39 44.78
N ASN A 26 -0.71 -51.59 44.83
CA ASN A 26 -1.88 -52.03 44.07
C ASN A 26 -3.11 -52.28 44.98
N PRO A 27 -4.35 -52.14 44.49
CA PRO A 27 -5.43 -53.03 44.95
C PRO A 27 -6.20 -53.77 43.82
N LYS A 28 -6.57 -55.01 44.16
CA LYS A 28 -7.47 -55.95 43.43
C LYS A 28 -8.89 -55.37 43.32
N LYS A 29 -9.71 -55.56 42.27
CA LYS A 29 -10.04 -56.70 41.35
C LYS A 29 -11.25 -57.53 41.81
N ASP A 30 -12.35 -57.45 41.05
CA ASP A 30 -13.46 -58.42 40.87
C ASP A 30 -14.35 -57.92 39.70
N GLY A 31 -15.01 -58.73 38.84
CA GLY A 31 -14.95 -60.18 38.61
C GLY A 31 -16.11 -60.70 37.71
N TRP A 32 -15.89 -61.80 36.97
CA TRP A 32 -16.86 -62.66 36.21
C TRP A 32 -17.47 -62.05 34.90
N MET A 33 -17.57 -62.66 33.70
CA MET A 33 -17.71 -64.05 33.11
C MET A 33 -19.12 -64.25 32.49
N ASP A 34 -19.39 -64.90 31.35
CA ASP A 34 -18.66 -65.74 30.35
C ASP A 34 -19.26 -65.49 28.91
N GLY A 35 -18.76 -65.96 27.76
CA GLY A 35 -17.57 -66.77 27.40
C GLY A 35 -17.74 -67.50 26.02
N ARG A 36 -16.65 -68.13 25.49
CA ARG A 36 -16.53 -68.96 24.24
C ARG A 36 -16.45 -68.22 22.89
N ALA A 37 -15.66 -68.66 21.88
CA ALA A 37 -14.59 -69.67 21.81
C ALA A 37 -13.69 -69.53 20.53
N ASP A 38 -12.43 -69.99 20.64
CA ASP A 38 -11.51 -70.54 19.59
C ASP A 38 -11.05 -69.67 18.39
N PRO A 39 -9.84 -69.89 17.79
CA PRO A 39 -9.09 -71.17 17.67
C PRO A 39 -7.57 -71.21 18.03
N GLU A 40 -7.00 -72.40 17.83
CA GLU A 40 -5.65 -72.93 18.12
C GLU A 40 -4.53 -72.43 17.15
N GLN A 41 -3.26 -72.26 17.57
CA GLN A 41 -2.07 -73.17 17.53
C GLN A 41 -1.73 -73.85 16.19
N MET A 42 -0.49 -74.29 15.86
CA MET A 42 0.94 -73.94 16.14
C MET A 42 1.80 -74.81 15.19
N ALA A 43 2.96 -74.33 14.71
CA ALA A 43 3.99 -75.17 14.07
C ALA A 43 5.37 -74.46 14.03
N ASP A 44 6.47 -75.24 14.09
CA ASP A 44 7.87 -74.78 14.14
C ASP A 44 8.67 -75.16 12.87
N GLU A 45 9.80 -74.48 12.62
CA GLU A 45 11.14 -75.06 12.39
C GLU A 45 12.19 -73.90 12.33
N ILE A 46 13.23 -73.87 13.19
CA ILE A 46 14.59 -74.42 12.98
C ILE A 46 15.32 -73.72 11.81
N GLN A 47 16.46 -73.01 11.94
CA GLN A 47 17.48 -72.84 13.01
C GLN A 47 18.27 -71.49 12.75
N PHE A 48 19.30 -70.99 13.46
CA PHE A 48 20.19 -71.50 14.53
C PHE A 48 20.85 -70.36 15.39
N ASN A 49 22.03 -70.64 15.96
CA ASN A 49 22.96 -69.85 16.78
C ASN A 49 23.72 -68.72 16.00
N ASN A 50 24.47 -67.77 16.58
CA ASN A 50 25.10 -67.70 17.93
C ASN A 50 25.52 -66.25 18.35
N ASN A 51 25.58 -65.97 19.67
CA ASN A 51 26.53 -65.09 20.40
C ASN A 51 26.75 -63.59 20.01
N ASN A 52 27.10 -62.64 20.91
CA ASN A 52 26.86 -62.46 22.36
C ASN A 52 27.45 -61.09 22.82
N ASN A 53 26.74 -60.33 23.67
CA ASN A 53 27.28 -59.45 24.75
C ASN A 53 28.28 -58.28 24.41
N ASN A 54 28.49 -57.21 25.21
CA ASN A 54 27.91 -56.73 26.48
C ASN A 54 28.13 -55.21 26.74
N THR A 55 27.47 -54.67 27.79
CA THR A 55 27.83 -53.51 28.67
C THR A 55 28.50 -52.22 28.10
N LYS A 56 27.95 -51.00 28.25
CA LYS A 56 27.63 -50.17 29.46
C LYS A 56 28.78 -49.31 30.06
N ASN A 57 28.52 -48.00 30.09
CA ASN A 57 28.69 -47.04 31.22
C ASN A 57 30.03 -46.32 31.56
N ILE A 58 29.83 -45.09 32.07
CA ILE A 58 30.60 -44.29 33.07
C ILE A 58 31.59 -43.18 32.59
N TYR A 59 31.20 -41.94 32.92
CA TYR A 59 31.93 -40.70 33.27
C TYR A 59 33.44 -40.52 32.96
N SER A 60 33.82 -39.33 32.48
CA SER A 60 34.40 -38.22 33.30
C SER A 60 35.08 -37.13 32.43
N ASN A 61 35.64 -36.08 33.05
CA ASN A 61 36.08 -34.84 32.40
C ASN A 61 37.61 -34.76 32.14
N ASN A 62 37.96 -33.92 31.17
CA ASN A 62 39.20 -33.14 31.02
C ASN A 62 40.54 -33.79 30.60
N SER A 63 41.24 -32.99 29.78
CA SER A 63 42.69 -32.78 29.67
C SER A 63 43.57 -33.66 28.75
N SER A 64 44.56 -32.97 28.15
CA SER A 64 45.78 -33.46 27.47
C SER A 64 45.68 -34.37 26.24
N SER A 65 45.91 -33.76 25.08
CA SER A 65 46.69 -34.31 23.95
C SER A 65 48.11 -34.75 24.44
N PRO A 66 48.94 -35.55 23.70
CA PRO A 66 49.25 -35.29 22.29
C PRO A 66 49.71 -36.46 21.35
N LEU A 67 49.74 -36.13 20.04
CA LEU A 67 50.80 -36.46 19.04
C LEU A 67 50.99 -37.86 18.40
N LEU A 68 51.38 -37.77 17.10
CA LEU A 68 52.28 -38.62 16.29
C LEU A 68 51.81 -39.89 15.51
N ASN A 69 51.36 -39.64 14.27
CA ASN A 69 52.10 -39.88 12.99
C ASN A 69 52.17 -41.25 12.25
N SER A 70 52.24 -41.12 10.91
CA SER A 70 52.88 -42.02 9.90
C SER A 70 52.18 -43.36 9.52
N SER A 71 52.29 -43.90 8.30
CA SER A 71 52.64 -43.33 6.96
C SER A 71 52.42 -44.36 5.80
N SER A 72 52.69 -43.93 4.55
CA SER A 72 53.01 -44.74 3.33
C SER A 72 51.86 -45.33 2.47
N SER A 73 52.00 -45.56 1.15
CA SER A 73 52.79 -44.87 0.09
C SER A 73 52.44 -45.38 -1.34
N SER A 74 52.82 -44.61 -2.39
CA SER A 74 53.19 -45.07 -3.75
C SER A 74 52.06 -45.59 -4.69
N ARG A 75 52.14 -45.49 -6.04
CA ARG A 75 53.19 -44.97 -6.97
C ARG A 75 52.61 -44.48 -8.31
N CYS A 76 53.42 -43.74 -9.09
CA CYS A 76 52.97 -42.92 -10.24
C CYS A 76 53.32 -43.47 -11.65
N SER A 77 52.74 -42.85 -12.68
CA SER A 77 53.27 -42.67 -14.05
C SER A 77 52.42 -41.61 -14.81
N ILE A 78 52.69 -41.25 -16.06
CA ILE A 78 53.76 -40.34 -16.57
C ILE A 78 53.41 -39.96 -18.03
N SER A 79 53.53 -38.74 -18.57
CA SER A 79 53.74 -37.38 -18.01
C SER A 79 53.51 -36.31 -19.10
N SER A 80 53.34 -35.02 -18.76
CA SER A 80 53.47 -33.88 -19.69
C SER A 80 53.94 -32.64 -18.93
N ASN A 81 54.86 -31.86 -19.51
CA ASN A 81 55.62 -30.81 -18.80
C ASN A 81 55.65 -29.49 -19.57
N ASN A 82 55.30 -28.39 -18.89
CA ASN A 82 56.23 -27.31 -18.56
C ASN A 82 55.53 -26.24 -17.70
N ASN A 83 55.81 -26.24 -16.40
CA ASN A 83 55.39 -25.22 -15.45
C ASN A 83 56.64 -24.71 -14.72
N VAL A 84 56.78 -23.39 -14.54
CA VAL A 84 57.78 -22.79 -13.66
C VAL A 84 57.13 -21.68 -12.85
N ASN A 85 57.07 -21.93 -11.55
CA ASN A 85 57.03 -21.04 -10.39
C ASN A 85 56.82 -19.53 -10.63
N ASN A 86 55.92 -18.95 -9.84
CA ASN A 86 56.40 -18.21 -8.67
C ASN A 86 55.64 -18.70 -7.42
N GLN A 87 56.38 -19.04 -6.36
CA GLN A 87 55.87 -19.19 -5.00
C GLN A 87 56.41 -18.02 -4.20
N GLU A 88 55.55 -17.07 -3.84
CA GLU A 88 55.85 -15.98 -2.92
C GLU A 88 54.53 -15.57 -2.22
N GLU A 89 54.63 -15.16 -0.95
CA GLU A 89 53.54 -14.55 -0.15
C GLU A 89 52.32 -15.42 0.24
N GLU A 90 52.54 -16.61 0.84
CA GLU A 90 51.58 -17.24 1.80
C GLU A 90 52.26 -17.74 3.10
N GLU A 91 53.09 -16.89 3.74
CA GLU A 91 53.38 -17.02 5.17
C GLU A 91 53.80 -15.66 5.76
N ILE A 92 53.68 -15.47 7.09
CA ILE A 92 53.80 -14.20 7.84
C ILE A 92 52.59 -13.27 7.52
N ILE A 93 51.67 -12.95 8.44
CA ILE A 93 51.75 -12.81 9.90
C ILE A 93 50.70 -13.69 10.61
N ASN A 94 51.14 -14.56 11.53
CA ASN A 94 50.26 -15.25 12.49
C ASN A 94 50.55 -14.81 13.93
N ASN A 95 50.66 -13.48 14.13
CA ASN A 95 50.92 -12.88 15.45
C ASN A 95 49.61 -12.78 16.25
N ASN A 96 49.34 -13.81 17.04
CA ASN A 96 48.57 -13.66 18.27
C ASN A 96 49.38 -12.83 19.29
N ASN A 97 49.52 -11.53 19.04
CA ASN A 97 49.79 -10.46 20.01
C ASN A 97 49.97 -9.10 19.30
N VAL A 98 48.84 -8.48 18.94
CA VAL A 98 48.71 -7.01 18.96
C VAL A 98 47.46 -6.67 19.79
N GLN A 99 47.63 -6.70 21.11
CA GLN A 99 47.08 -5.60 21.91
C GLN A 99 47.88 -4.34 21.55
N ASP A 100 47.32 -3.16 21.82
CA ASP A 100 47.81 -1.85 21.32
C ASP A 100 47.66 -1.63 19.80
N GLY A 101 46.50 -2.03 19.29
CA GLY A 101 45.72 -1.10 18.46
C GLY A 101 44.54 -0.60 19.29
N ASN A 102 44.34 0.72 19.38
CA ASN A 102 43.09 1.26 19.93
C ASN A 102 41.94 0.84 18.99
N GLY A 103 41.19 -0.18 19.39
CA GLY A 103 39.92 -0.53 18.77
C GLY A 103 38.86 0.51 19.13
N GLU A 104 38.98 1.72 18.58
CA GLU A 104 38.01 2.78 18.81
C GLU A 104 36.62 2.32 18.36
N GLU A 105 35.65 2.34 19.28
CA GLU A 105 34.24 2.07 18.99
C GLU A 105 33.66 3.22 18.16
N MET A 106 34.00 3.22 16.86
CA MET A 106 33.66 4.28 15.92
C MET A 106 32.14 4.32 15.69
N ILE A 107 31.50 5.32 16.29
CA ILE A 107 30.06 5.56 16.20
C ILE A 107 29.66 5.78 14.74
N LEU A 108 28.72 4.96 14.27
CA LEU A 108 28.16 5.05 12.91
C LEU A 108 26.96 5.97 12.91
N GLU A 109 27.04 7.05 12.12
CA GLU A 109 25.92 7.98 11.96
C GLU A 109 24.97 7.55 10.83
N GLN A 110 23.73 8.03 10.87
CA GLN A 110 22.79 7.86 9.77
C GLN A 110 23.08 8.90 8.67
N PHE A 111 23.26 8.45 7.43
CA PHE A 111 23.55 9.33 6.31
C PHE A 111 22.36 10.26 6.00
N SER A 112 22.53 11.56 6.28
CA SER A 112 21.46 12.58 6.29
C SER A 112 21.00 13.03 4.91
N ASN A 113 21.78 12.77 3.86
CA ASN A 113 21.48 13.16 2.48
C ASN A 113 20.85 12.01 1.65
N GLN A 114 20.39 10.94 2.31
CA GLN A 114 19.77 9.78 1.65
C GLN A 114 18.33 10.05 1.14
N VAL A 115 18.18 10.46 -0.12
CA VAL A 115 16.85 10.64 -0.74
C VAL A 115 16.12 9.31 -1.01
N GLY A 116 16.74 8.38 -1.74
CA GLY A 116 16.13 7.11 -2.14
C GLY A 116 16.45 5.90 -1.24
N GLY A 117 16.13 4.70 -1.70
CA GLY A 117 16.44 3.42 -1.02
C GLY A 117 15.59 3.07 0.21
N HIS A 118 15.44 1.77 0.47
CA HIS A 118 14.54 1.21 1.52
C HIS A 118 15.19 1.10 2.91
N CYS A 119 16.50 0.83 2.98
CA CYS A 119 17.24 0.70 4.24
C CYS A 119 17.85 2.03 4.66
N ALA A 120 18.16 2.23 5.95
CA ALA A 120 19.09 3.28 6.34
C ALA A 120 20.49 3.03 5.77
N ILE A 121 21.06 4.04 5.13
CA ILE A 121 22.48 4.13 4.82
C ILE A 121 23.19 4.74 6.04
N LEU A 122 24.37 4.20 6.38
CA LEU A 122 25.22 4.72 7.46
C LEU A 122 26.41 5.50 6.87
N SER A 123 26.99 6.39 7.68
CA SER A 123 28.18 7.17 7.33
C SER A 123 29.30 6.97 8.37
N ILE A 124 30.54 7.00 7.91
CA ILE A 124 31.75 6.87 8.74
C ILE A 124 32.90 7.67 8.12
N HIS A 125 33.42 8.67 8.83
CA HIS A 125 34.55 9.53 8.38
C HIS A 125 34.43 10.08 6.93
N GLY A 126 33.22 10.38 6.46
CA GLY A 126 32.95 10.84 5.10
C GLY A 126 33.07 9.75 4.02
N LYS A 127 32.83 8.49 4.40
CA LYS A 127 32.52 7.35 3.54
C LYS A 127 31.10 6.86 3.86
N ILE A 128 30.43 6.31 2.86
CA ILE A 128 29.11 5.70 2.96
C ILE A 128 29.23 4.19 3.20
N CYS A 129 28.50 3.68 4.19
CA CYS A 129 28.33 2.26 4.44
C CYS A 129 26.94 1.81 3.94
N LYS A 130 26.90 1.12 2.79
CA LYS A 130 25.68 0.46 2.28
C LYS A 130 25.72 -1.04 2.60
N PRO A 131 24.63 -1.68 3.08
CA PRO A 131 24.60 -3.14 3.28
C PRO A 131 25.02 -3.88 2.00
N MET A 132 25.91 -4.88 2.11
CA MET A 132 26.50 -5.53 0.95
C MET A 132 25.48 -6.38 0.19
N ILE A 133 25.32 -6.11 -1.12
CA ILE A 133 24.64 -6.98 -2.07
C ILE A 133 25.71 -7.65 -2.94
N PRO A 134 25.76 -9.00 -3.06
CA PRO A 134 26.86 -9.70 -3.76
C PRO A 134 27.11 -9.23 -5.19
N ARG A 135 26.05 -9.01 -6.00
CA ARG A 135 26.18 -8.53 -7.39
C ARG A 135 26.72 -7.09 -7.48
N GLU A 136 26.28 -6.22 -6.59
CA GLU A 136 26.76 -4.83 -6.54
C GLU A 136 28.22 -4.78 -6.09
N HIS A 137 28.62 -5.61 -5.12
CA HIS A 137 30.03 -5.77 -4.74
C HIS A 137 30.87 -6.33 -5.90
N GLN A 138 30.39 -7.36 -6.62
CA GLN A 138 31.06 -7.89 -7.81
C GLN A 138 31.27 -6.81 -8.87
N PHE A 139 30.23 -6.00 -9.15
CA PHE A 139 30.32 -4.86 -10.06
C PHE A 139 31.41 -3.88 -9.63
N TYR A 140 31.34 -3.33 -8.40
CA TYR A 140 32.35 -2.38 -7.92
C TYR A 140 33.77 -2.96 -7.95
N ARG A 141 33.97 -4.18 -7.47
CA ARG A 141 35.27 -4.88 -7.49
C ARG A 141 35.82 -5.03 -8.91
N ARG A 142 34.98 -5.44 -9.86
CA ARG A 142 35.37 -5.62 -11.27
C ARG A 142 35.71 -4.28 -11.92
N MET A 143 34.87 -3.27 -11.70
CA MET A 143 35.09 -1.91 -12.21
C MET A 143 36.40 -1.31 -11.69
N SER A 144 36.68 -1.39 -10.39
CA SER A 144 37.94 -0.94 -9.77
C SER A 144 39.18 -1.63 -10.33
N THR A 145 39.09 -2.87 -10.81
CA THR A 145 40.20 -3.59 -11.47
C THR A 145 40.28 -3.40 -12.99
N SER A 146 39.21 -2.91 -13.63
CA SER A 146 39.11 -2.81 -15.09
C SER A 146 39.80 -1.58 -15.70
N GLY A 147 40.04 -0.53 -14.92
CA GLY A 147 40.48 0.77 -15.43
C GLY A 147 39.46 1.51 -16.33
N SER A 148 38.20 1.05 -16.36
CA SER A 148 37.16 1.58 -17.26
C SER A 148 36.89 3.08 -17.09
N ARG A 149 36.57 3.76 -18.22
CA ARG A 149 36.09 5.15 -18.26
C ARG A 149 34.90 5.42 -17.33
N LEU A 150 34.08 4.40 -17.00
CA LEU A 150 32.94 4.58 -16.09
C LEU A 150 33.35 4.86 -14.63
N LEU A 151 34.63 4.70 -14.25
CA LEU A 151 35.13 5.00 -12.91
C LEU A 151 34.87 6.45 -12.48
N SER A 152 34.87 7.42 -13.42
CA SER A 152 34.51 8.81 -13.11
C SER A 152 33.02 8.99 -12.79
N PHE A 153 32.17 8.06 -13.23
CA PHE A 153 30.70 8.11 -13.14
C PHE A 153 30.10 7.17 -12.08
N ILE A 154 30.92 6.57 -11.20
CA ILE A 154 30.45 5.80 -10.04
C ILE A 154 31.06 6.34 -8.74
N PRO A 155 30.52 5.98 -7.55
CA PRO A 155 31.22 6.20 -6.28
C PRO A 155 32.50 5.37 -6.20
N SER A 156 33.58 5.94 -5.66
CA SER A 156 34.81 5.19 -5.39
C SER A 156 34.55 4.09 -4.36
N PHE A 157 34.89 2.84 -4.71
CA PHE A 157 34.76 1.69 -3.83
C PHE A 157 36.00 1.53 -2.93
N HIS A 158 35.75 1.39 -1.63
CA HIS A 158 36.78 1.40 -0.58
C HIS A 158 36.88 0.06 0.19
N GLY A 159 36.34 -1.03 -0.38
CA GLY A 159 36.33 -2.35 0.25
C GLY A 159 35.08 -2.65 1.09
N ILE A 160 35.18 -3.64 1.98
CA ILE A 160 34.08 -4.14 2.81
C ILE A 160 34.37 -3.84 4.29
N ALA A 161 33.37 -3.37 5.02
CA ALA A 161 33.38 -3.30 6.48
C ALA A 161 32.52 -4.43 7.08
N HIS A 162 32.99 -5.04 8.16
CA HIS A 162 32.19 -5.93 9.00
C HIS A 162 31.71 -5.12 10.21
N ILE A 163 30.40 -4.88 10.30
CA ILE A 163 29.81 -4.01 11.31
C ILE A 163 29.02 -4.88 12.30
N LEU A 164 29.47 -4.93 13.54
CA LEU A 164 28.71 -5.43 14.69
C LEU A 164 27.78 -4.30 15.18
N LYS A 165 26.51 -4.61 15.42
CA LYS A 165 25.54 -3.65 16.00
C LYS A 165 25.23 -4.06 17.43
N THR A 166 25.63 -3.25 18.41
CA THR A 166 25.39 -3.50 19.84
C THR A 166 24.12 -2.81 20.34
N GLU A 167 23.65 -3.20 21.53
CA GLU A 167 22.72 -2.37 22.31
C GLU A 167 23.48 -1.14 22.83
N GLN A 168 22.91 0.06 22.72
CA GLN A 168 23.54 1.25 23.26
C GLN A 168 23.47 1.26 24.79
N PRO A 169 24.60 1.27 25.53
CA PRO A 169 24.59 1.78 26.89
C PRO A 169 24.26 3.30 26.86
N PRO A 170 23.65 3.86 27.91
CA PRO A 170 23.39 5.29 27.97
C PRO A 170 24.70 6.08 27.96
N LEU A 171 24.86 6.98 27.00
CA LEU A 171 26.07 7.80 26.85
C LEU A 171 26.35 8.62 28.11
N PRO A 172 27.63 8.77 28.52
CA PRO A 172 28.02 9.71 29.56
C PRO A 172 27.53 11.13 29.23
N GLN A 173 26.94 11.83 30.20
CA GLN A 173 26.29 13.13 29.98
C GLN A 173 27.21 14.17 29.33
N GLN A 174 28.53 14.09 29.54
CA GLN A 174 29.51 14.98 28.91
C GLN A 174 29.68 14.70 27.40
N GLN A 175 29.66 13.44 26.97
CA GLN A 175 29.66 13.08 25.55
C GLN A 175 28.32 13.44 24.89
N GLN A 176 27.19 13.22 25.59
CA GLN A 176 25.89 13.67 25.09
C GLN A 176 25.87 15.19 24.89
N GLN A 177 26.37 15.97 25.85
CA GLN A 177 26.46 17.43 25.72
C GLN A 177 27.40 17.89 24.58
N GLN A 178 28.50 17.18 24.32
CA GLN A 178 29.37 17.46 23.17
C GLN A 178 28.68 17.15 21.83
N ILE A 179 27.96 16.03 21.75
CA ILE A 179 27.16 15.66 20.57
C ILE A 179 26.03 16.67 20.34
N ASP A 180 25.32 17.07 21.40
CA ASP A 180 24.25 18.06 21.34
C ASP A 180 24.77 19.44 20.90
N GLN A 181 25.97 19.85 21.36
CA GLN A 181 26.64 21.09 20.93
C GLN A 181 27.14 21.04 19.48
N GLN A 182 27.64 19.88 19.01
CA GLN A 182 27.99 19.70 17.60
C GLN A 182 26.74 19.71 16.71
N GLN A 183 25.63 19.13 17.17
CA GLN A 183 24.35 19.15 16.46
C GLN A 183 23.68 20.54 16.48
N SER A 184 23.85 21.36 17.53
CA SER A 184 23.34 22.74 17.57
C SER A 184 24.11 23.69 16.65
N ASN A 185 25.41 23.44 16.43
CA ASN A 185 26.26 24.30 15.59
C ASN A 185 26.04 24.07 14.08
N ASN A 186 25.50 22.91 13.69
CA ASN A 186 24.98 22.69 12.34
C ASN A 186 23.60 23.36 12.22
N THR A 187 23.55 24.55 11.61
CA THR A 187 22.32 25.35 11.44
C THR A 187 21.17 24.50 10.90
N THR A 188 20.19 24.18 11.75
CA THR A 188 19.12 23.21 11.46
C THR A 188 18.23 23.68 10.32
N ILE A 189 18.54 23.22 9.11
CA ILE A 189 17.78 23.54 7.90
C ILE A 189 16.38 22.94 8.03
N ASN A 190 15.35 23.77 7.94
CA ASN A 190 13.97 23.28 7.93
C ASN A 190 13.74 22.31 6.76
N SER A 191 12.81 21.38 6.91
CA SER A 191 12.48 20.40 5.86
C SER A 191 10.97 20.30 5.70
N ILE A 192 10.51 20.51 4.45
CA ILE A 192 9.12 20.43 4.01
C ILE A 192 8.98 19.13 3.22
N TYR A 193 7.94 18.34 3.49
CA TYR A 193 7.71 17.04 2.84
C TYR A 193 6.48 17.12 1.94
N VAL A 194 6.61 16.60 0.71
CA VAL A 194 5.56 16.62 -0.32
C VAL A 194 5.30 15.21 -0.82
N ASN A 195 4.06 14.74 -0.65
CA ASN A 195 3.66 13.35 -0.87
C ASN A 195 2.65 13.16 -2.02
N SER A 196 2.17 14.25 -2.64
CA SER A 196 1.20 14.21 -3.74
C SER A 196 1.26 15.48 -4.61
N PRO A 197 1.05 15.39 -5.94
CA PRO A 197 0.97 16.58 -6.81
C PRO A 197 -0.25 17.48 -6.56
N SER A 198 -1.36 16.94 -6.03
CA SER A 198 -2.64 17.65 -5.94
C SER A 198 -2.84 18.50 -4.67
N SER A 199 -1.84 18.58 -3.80
CA SER A 199 -1.90 19.36 -2.56
C SER A 199 -1.04 20.62 -2.60
N GLN A 200 -1.65 21.78 -2.90
CA GLN A 200 -1.05 23.11 -2.66
C GLN A 200 -0.93 23.47 -1.16
N LEU A 201 -1.37 22.57 -0.26
CA LEU A 201 -1.24 22.70 1.18
C LEU A 201 0.09 22.11 1.67
N PHE A 202 1.13 22.96 1.74
CA PHE A 202 2.38 22.63 2.40
C PHE A 202 2.15 22.24 3.87
N ARG A 203 2.43 20.98 4.23
CA ARG A 203 2.39 20.53 5.63
C ARG A 203 3.71 20.84 6.33
N THR A 204 3.69 21.82 7.22
CA THR A 204 4.78 22.10 8.15
C THR A 204 4.91 20.98 9.18
N PHE A 205 6.14 20.53 9.43
CA PHE A 205 6.55 19.69 10.57
C PHE A 205 5.82 18.36 10.82
N SER A 206 5.82 17.44 9.84
CA SER A 206 5.86 16.01 10.17
C SER A 206 7.31 15.51 10.18
N LYS A 207 7.84 15.11 11.35
CA LYS A 207 9.16 14.44 11.40
C LYS A 207 9.05 13.10 10.65
N GLN A 208 9.82 12.93 9.58
CA GLN A 208 9.93 11.64 8.90
C GLN A 208 10.46 10.60 9.91
N LYS A 209 9.77 9.45 10.01
CA LYS A 209 10.21 8.34 10.86
C LYS A 209 11.57 7.87 10.33
N LYS A 210 12.66 8.09 11.08
CA LYS A 210 14.04 7.79 10.65
C LYS A 210 14.10 6.39 10.05
N LYS A 211 14.65 6.25 8.83
CA LYS A 211 14.90 4.93 8.22
C LYS A 211 15.72 4.10 9.22
N THR A 212 15.38 2.84 9.42
CA THR A 212 16.09 1.96 10.36
C THR A 212 17.15 1.13 9.64
N THR A 213 18.16 0.68 10.39
CA THR A 213 19.06 -0.37 9.93
C THR A 213 18.38 -1.72 10.10
N LYS A 214 18.17 -2.45 8.99
CA LYS A 214 17.59 -3.82 8.99
C LYS A 214 18.47 -4.86 9.70
N HIS A 215 19.72 -4.51 9.98
CA HIS A 215 20.66 -5.32 10.74
C HIS A 215 20.12 -5.55 12.17
N PRO A 216 19.99 -6.81 12.65
CA PRO A 216 19.62 -7.09 14.04
C PRO A 216 20.65 -6.56 15.06
N ILE A 217 20.31 -6.62 16.35
CA ILE A 217 21.24 -6.30 17.42
C ILE A 217 22.02 -7.56 17.83
N ASN A 218 23.27 -7.38 18.22
CA ASN A 218 24.28 -8.40 18.55
C ASN A 218 24.63 -9.36 17.39
N THR A 219 24.33 -8.96 16.15
CA THR A 219 24.82 -9.61 14.92
C THR A 219 25.91 -8.78 14.24
N THR A 220 26.67 -9.41 13.35
CA THR A 220 27.65 -8.76 12.47
C THR A 220 27.21 -8.90 11.00
N GLN A 221 27.20 -7.81 10.25
CA GLN A 221 26.84 -7.79 8.82
C GLN A 221 27.91 -7.10 7.98
N GLN A 222 28.07 -7.55 6.74
CA GLN A 222 28.96 -6.93 5.75
C GLN A 222 28.30 -5.74 5.05
N TYR A 223 29.07 -4.66 4.93
CA TYR A 223 28.70 -3.42 4.24
C TYR A 223 29.78 -3.08 3.21
N ILE A 224 29.39 -2.61 2.03
CA ILE A 224 30.31 -1.99 1.08
C ILE A 224 30.61 -0.55 1.52
N LEU A 225 31.88 -0.18 1.49
CA LEU A 225 32.35 1.17 1.73
C LEU A 225 32.43 1.94 0.41
N LEU A 226 31.70 3.03 0.31
CA LEU A 226 31.60 3.89 -0.88
C LEU A 226 32.00 5.33 -0.54
N GLU A 227 32.33 6.09 -1.57
CA GLU A 227 32.51 7.54 -1.51
C GLU A 227 31.21 8.27 -1.09
N ASP A 228 31.31 9.25 -0.19
CA ASP A 228 30.22 10.20 0.04
C ASP A 228 30.22 11.28 -1.05
N LEU A 229 29.42 11.04 -2.09
CA LEU A 229 29.22 11.95 -3.21
C LEU A 229 28.71 13.35 -2.80
N THR A 230 28.12 13.48 -1.61
CA THR A 230 27.55 14.75 -1.13
C THR A 230 28.56 15.59 -0.36
N LYS A 231 29.71 15.03 0.03
CA LYS A 231 30.71 15.64 0.93
C LYS A 231 31.32 16.97 0.45
N LYS A 232 31.35 17.20 -0.87
CA LYS A 232 31.84 18.45 -1.48
C LYS A 232 30.82 19.59 -1.47
N TYR A 233 29.53 19.26 -1.35
CA TYR A 233 28.43 20.21 -1.41
C TYR A 233 28.07 20.76 -0.02
N SER A 234 27.83 22.08 0.04
CA SER A 234 27.35 22.78 1.24
C SER A 234 25.83 22.68 1.40
N ARG A 235 25.07 22.75 0.30
CA ARG A 235 23.60 22.56 0.27
C ARG A 235 23.19 21.79 -0.99
N PRO A 236 23.49 20.48 -1.07
CA PRO A 236 23.19 19.69 -2.25
C PRO A 236 21.68 19.56 -2.50
N SER A 237 21.25 19.93 -3.70
CA SER A 237 20.02 19.40 -4.32
C SER A 237 20.34 18.04 -4.95
N ILE A 238 19.52 17.02 -4.68
CA ILE A 238 19.78 15.61 -4.96
C ILE A 238 18.53 14.94 -5.54
N ILE A 239 18.67 14.15 -6.59
CA ILE A 239 17.59 13.32 -7.14
C ILE A 239 18.10 11.91 -7.50
N ASP A 240 17.38 10.88 -7.03
CA ASP A 240 17.61 9.46 -7.34
C ASP A 240 16.61 9.02 -8.42
N ILE A 241 17.13 8.61 -9.58
CA ILE A 241 16.37 8.25 -10.78
C ILE A 241 16.70 6.80 -11.15
N LYS A 242 15.75 5.88 -10.97
CA LYS A 242 15.89 4.47 -11.40
C LYS A 242 15.70 4.36 -12.90
N MET A 243 16.67 3.76 -13.58
CA MET A 243 16.68 3.57 -15.03
C MET A 243 16.43 2.11 -15.45
N GLY A 244 16.00 1.92 -16.69
CA GLY A 244 15.72 0.63 -17.31
C GLY A 244 14.23 0.34 -17.42
N THR A 245 13.80 -0.30 -18.52
CA THR A 245 12.40 -0.72 -18.74
C THR A 245 12.09 -2.06 -18.05
N ARG A 246 13.01 -3.04 -18.09
CA ARG A 246 12.92 -4.34 -17.40
C ARG A 246 13.16 -4.25 -15.88
N GLN A 247 12.36 -3.42 -15.21
CA GLN A 247 12.28 -3.40 -13.75
C GLN A 247 11.29 -4.48 -13.26
N LYS A 248 11.73 -5.39 -12.38
CA LYS A 248 10.85 -6.45 -11.88
C LYS A 248 9.71 -5.90 -11.03
N GLY A 249 8.47 -6.22 -11.42
CA GLY A 249 7.25 -5.97 -10.66
C GLY A 249 6.25 -5.06 -11.37
N ALA A 250 4.97 -5.47 -11.36
CA ALA A 250 3.85 -4.80 -12.07
C ALA A 250 3.70 -3.30 -11.77
N ILE A 251 4.13 -2.84 -10.58
CA ILE A 251 4.23 -1.41 -10.19
C ILE A 251 4.93 -0.56 -11.27
N CYS A 252 5.77 -1.16 -12.13
CA CYS A 252 6.45 -0.44 -13.21
C CYS A 252 5.50 -0.03 -14.36
N GLN A 253 4.45 -0.82 -14.67
CA GLN A 253 3.46 -0.49 -15.71
C GLN A 253 2.66 0.78 -15.39
N SER A 254 2.40 1.07 -14.11
CA SER A 254 1.72 2.28 -13.66
C SER A 254 2.67 3.47 -13.43
N THR A 255 3.87 3.44 -14.00
CA THR A 255 4.90 4.49 -13.83
C THR A 255 5.66 4.74 -15.14
N THR A 256 6.38 5.86 -15.20
CA THR A 256 7.26 6.21 -16.31
C THR A 256 8.40 5.21 -16.60
N SER A 257 8.63 4.20 -15.74
CA SER A 257 9.60 3.12 -16.00
C SER A 257 9.34 2.39 -17.33
N THR A 258 8.08 2.07 -17.65
CA THR A 258 7.76 1.30 -18.86
C THR A 258 7.71 2.17 -20.11
N THR A 259 7.17 3.39 -20.02
CA THR A 259 6.98 4.28 -21.17
C THR A 259 8.22 5.11 -21.54
N LEU A 260 9.06 5.45 -20.56
CA LEU A 260 10.24 6.29 -20.77
C LEU A 260 11.57 5.62 -20.36
N GLY A 261 11.54 4.49 -19.63
CA GLY A 261 12.74 3.87 -19.06
C GLY A 261 13.26 4.56 -17.78
N ILE A 262 12.46 5.44 -17.16
CA ILE A 262 12.86 6.38 -16.10
C ILE A 262 11.82 6.36 -14.96
N ARG A 263 12.23 6.31 -13.69
CA ARG A 263 11.33 6.64 -12.55
C ARG A 263 12.08 7.30 -11.40
N ILE A 264 11.48 8.33 -10.79
CA ILE A 264 12.04 9.00 -9.62
C ILE A 264 11.85 8.13 -8.36
N CYS A 265 12.95 7.90 -7.62
CA CYS A 265 12.99 7.17 -6.35
C CYS A 265 13.03 8.09 -5.12
N GLY A 266 13.34 9.36 -5.30
CA GLY A 266 13.28 10.40 -4.26
C GLY A 266 14.00 11.68 -4.71
N ILE A 267 13.55 12.83 -4.19
CA ILE A 267 14.09 14.16 -4.51
C ILE A 267 14.30 14.94 -3.21
N ARG A 268 15.38 15.72 -3.16
CA ARG A 268 15.59 16.80 -2.19
C ARG A 268 16.08 18.03 -2.94
N ILE A 269 15.30 19.11 -2.88
CA ILE A 269 15.65 20.42 -3.45
C ILE A 269 16.03 21.31 -2.27
N TYR A 270 17.19 21.96 -2.31
CA TYR A 270 17.46 23.07 -1.40
C TYR A 270 16.88 24.36 -2.00
N CYS A 271 16.00 25.03 -1.23
CA CYS A 271 15.42 26.31 -1.60
C CYS A 271 16.05 27.43 -0.77
N SER A 272 16.77 28.33 -1.46
CA SER A 272 17.43 29.50 -0.88
C SER A 272 16.44 30.41 -0.14
N ASP A 273 15.30 30.67 -0.78
CA ASP A 273 14.41 31.79 -0.46
C ASP A 273 13.69 31.59 0.87
N ILE A 274 13.51 30.32 1.26
CA ILE A 274 12.95 29.87 2.54
C ILE A 274 13.99 29.17 3.44
N ASN A 275 15.27 29.11 3.01
CA ASN A 275 16.38 28.40 3.69
C ASN A 275 15.96 26.99 4.19
N ALA A 276 15.31 26.23 3.30
CA ALA A 276 14.69 24.94 3.63
C ALA A 276 14.93 23.90 2.54
N ASN A 277 14.87 22.62 2.92
CA ASN A 277 14.84 21.51 1.98
C ASN A 277 13.38 21.15 1.65
N ILE A 278 13.04 21.04 0.37
CA ILE A 278 11.78 20.43 -0.09
C ILE A 278 12.09 18.98 -0.46
N ILE A 279 11.42 18.03 0.19
CA ILE A 279 11.68 16.59 0.05
C ILE A 279 10.45 15.91 -0.54
N TYR A 280 10.65 15.25 -1.68
CA TYR A 280 9.66 14.41 -2.35
C TYR A 280 10.09 12.96 -2.22
N ASP A 281 9.19 12.09 -1.75
CA ASP A 281 9.52 10.70 -1.50
C ASP A 281 9.30 9.77 -2.71
N ARG A 282 9.61 8.49 -2.52
CA ARG A 282 9.43 7.43 -3.53
C ARG A 282 7.96 7.21 -3.95
N PHE A 283 7.00 7.67 -3.15
CA PHE A 283 5.57 7.51 -3.44
C PHE A 283 5.11 8.66 -4.34
N TYR A 284 5.53 9.90 -4.06
CA TYR A 284 5.41 11.00 -5.02
C TYR A 284 6.01 10.62 -6.38
N GLY A 285 7.24 10.09 -6.39
CA GLY A 285 7.92 9.63 -7.61
C GLY A 285 7.22 8.49 -8.38
N ARG A 286 6.28 7.77 -7.75
CA ARG A 286 5.40 6.78 -8.40
C ARG A 286 4.10 7.37 -8.97
N THR A 287 3.71 8.59 -8.56
CA THR A 287 2.51 9.27 -9.11
C THR A 287 2.78 10.01 -10.44
N LEU A 288 4.03 10.04 -10.90
CA LEU A 288 4.44 10.82 -12.06
C LEU A 288 4.16 10.10 -13.39
N ASN A 289 3.54 10.84 -14.30
CA ASN A 289 3.41 10.52 -15.73
C ASN A 289 4.45 11.31 -16.56
N GLN A 290 4.39 11.24 -17.89
CA GLN A 290 5.37 11.90 -18.77
C GLN A 290 5.43 13.43 -18.62
N GLU A 291 4.27 14.10 -18.53
CA GLU A 291 4.17 15.56 -18.39
C GLU A 291 4.62 16.03 -17.00
N THR A 292 4.12 15.35 -15.96
CA THR A 292 4.47 15.68 -14.57
C THR A 292 5.90 15.31 -14.20
N LEU A 293 6.52 14.33 -14.87
CA LEU A 293 7.96 14.07 -14.75
C LEU A 293 8.78 15.25 -15.29
N ALA A 294 8.40 15.80 -16.45
CA ALA A 294 9.08 16.96 -17.02
C ALA A 294 8.91 18.22 -16.14
N SER A 295 7.70 18.48 -15.62
CA SER A 295 7.50 19.61 -14.70
C SER A 295 8.18 19.41 -13.33
N THR A 296 8.25 18.17 -12.83
CA THR A 296 9.03 17.82 -11.62
C THR A 296 10.53 18.06 -11.83
N LEU A 297 11.09 17.67 -12.99
CA LEU A 297 12.49 17.92 -13.32
C LEU A 297 12.76 19.42 -13.54
N SER A 298 11.83 20.15 -14.17
CA SER A 298 11.92 21.61 -14.25
C SER A 298 11.89 22.26 -12.87
N HIS A 299 11.05 21.78 -11.95
CA HIS A 299 11.02 22.25 -10.56
C HIS A 299 12.30 21.87 -9.79
N PHE A 300 12.89 20.70 -10.04
CA PHE A 300 14.16 20.28 -9.43
C PHE A 300 15.30 21.27 -9.72
N PHE A 301 15.41 21.79 -10.95
CA PHE A 301 16.48 22.72 -11.32
C PHE A 301 16.11 24.21 -11.09
N TYR A 302 14.91 24.63 -11.52
CA TYR A 302 14.50 26.05 -11.53
C TYR A 302 13.61 26.44 -10.34
N GLY A 303 13.10 25.50 -9.54
CA GLY A 303 12.06 25.75 -8.53
C GLY A 303 12.42 26.77 -7.46
N SER A 304 13.71 26.89 -7.13
CA SER A 304 14.30 27.93 -6.26
C SER A 304 15.19 28.93 -7.01
N ASN A 305 15.33 28.79 -8.34
CA ASN A 305 16.32 29.46 -9.17
C ASN A 305 15.71 30.18 -10.39
N ASN A 306 14.39 30.46 -10.41
CA ASN A 306 13.70 31.05 -11.56
C ASN A 306 14.31 32.36 -12.09
N TYR A 307 15.04 33.10 -11.24
CA TYR A 307 15.76 34.33 -11.62
C TYR A 307 17.14 34.11 -12.24
N ARG A 308 17.62 32.86 -12.38
CA ARG A 308 18.96 32.51 -12.86
C ARG A 308 18.93 31.38 -13.89
N VAL A 309 18.19 31.63 -14.97
CA VAL A 309 17.98 30.63 -16.03
C VAL A 309 19.29 30.25 -16.72
N GLU A 310 20.22 31.19 -16.93
CA GLU A 310 21.52 30.94 -17.57
C GLU A 310 22.41 30.01 -16.72
N GLU A 311 22.70 30.36 -15.46
CA GLU A 311 23.46 29.51 -14.51
C GLU A 311 22.85 28.09 -14.41
N THR A 312 21.51 28.00 -14.37
CA THR A 312 20.78 26.73 -14.27
C THR A 312 20.84 25.94 -15.58
N THR A 313 20.83 26.61 -16.73
CA THR A 313 20.98 25.99 -18.07
C THR A 313 22.37 25.39 -18.22
N ASP A 314 23.43 26.06 -17.74
CA ASP A 314 24.80 25.52 -17.77
C ASP A 314 24.97 24.27 -16.89
N ILE A 315 24.31 24.23 -15.71
CA ILE A 315 24.23 23.02 -14.89
C ILE A 315 23.57 21.87 -15.68
N ILE A 316 22.43 22.12 -16.33
CA ILE A 316 21.71 21.09 -17.09
C ILE A 316 22.51 20.65 -18.32
N ASN A 317 23.18 21.56 -19.03
CA ASN A 317 24.07 21.24 -20.15
C ASN A 317 25.23 20.33 -19.72
N CYS A 318 25.87 20.64 -18.59
CA CYS A 318 26.93 19.80 -18.03
C CYS A 318 26.43 18.42 -17.58
N ILE A 319 25.19 18.34 -17.08
CA ILE A 319 24.52 17.06 -16.77
C ILE A 319 24.22 16.26 -18.06
N ILE A 320 23.76 16.92 -19.13
CA ILE A 320 23.53 16.29 -20.45
C ILE A 320 24.83 15.73 -21.03
N GLU A 321 25.93 16.49 -20.99
CA GLU A 321 27.26 16.03 -21.43
C GLU A 321 27.72 14.78 -20.67
N LYS A 322 27.50 14.74 -19.36
CA LYS A 322 27.82 13.58 -18.51
C LYS A 322 26.93 12.37 -18.84
N LEU A 323 25.63 12.59 -19.07
CA LEU A 323 24.69 11.53 -19.47
C LEU A 323 25.03 10.95 -20.85
N GLU A 324 25.46 11.76 -21.82
CA GLU A 324 25.94 11.29 -23.11
C GLU A 324 27.25 10.50 -22.99
N ASN A 325 28.22 10.98 -22.21
CA ASN A 325 29.45 10.21 -21.91
C ASN A 325 29.14 8.84 -21.26
N ILE A 326 28.18 8.79 -20.34
CA ILE A 326 27.71 7.52 -19.74
C ILE A 326 27.10 6.61 -20.81
N LYS A 327 26.28 7.16 -21.71
CA LYS A 327 25.64 6.44 -22.82
C LYS A 327 26.68 5.81 -23.76
N GLU A 328 27.69 6.58 -24.17
CA GLU A 328 28.82 6.09 -24.99
C GLU A 328 29.59 4.95 -24.32
N ILE A 329 29.87 5.07 -23.01
CA ILE A 329 30.66 4.07 -22.28
C ILE A 329 29.89 2.75 -22.14
N ILE A 330 28.57 2.78 -21.92
CA ILE A 330 27.75 1.56 -21.82
C ILE A 330 27.51 0.92 -23.18
N LEU A 331 27.45 1.70 -24.26
CA LEU A 331 27.34 1.21 -25.64
C LEU A 331 28.68 0.68 -26.22
N CYS A 332 29.77 0.75 -25.46
CA CYS A 332 31.06 0.21 -25.88
C CYS A 332 31.09 -1.32 -25.74
N LYS A 333 31.56 -2.03 -26.79
CA LYS A 333 31.67 -3.50 -26.79
C LYS A 333 32.59 -4.07 -25.71
N ASP A 334 33.50 -3.26 -25.18
CA ASP A 334 34.44 -3.66 -24.13
C ASP A 334 33.87 -3.41 -22.70
N PHE A 335 32.59 -3.01 -22.57
CA PHE A 335 31.94 -2.79 -21.29
C PHE A 335 31.45 -4.12 -20.69
N PRO A 336 32.00 -4.60 -19.55
CA PRO A 336 31.82 -6.00 -19.14
C PRO A 336 30.48 -6.33 -18.47
N PHE A 337 29.46 -5.47 -18.56
CA PHE A 337 28.19 -5.63 -17.84
C PHE A 337 26.96 -5.21 -18.65
N LYS A 338 25.94 -6.09 -18.73
CA LYS A 338 24.59 -5.72 -19.18
C LYS A 338 23.82 -5.09 -18.02
N LEU A 339 23.44 -3.82 -18.17
CA LEU A 339 22.74 -3.02 -17.15
C LEU A 339 21.21 -3.06 -17.35
N TYR A 340 20.54 -4.05 -16.80
CA TYR A 340 19.07 -4.14 -16.85
C TYR A 340 18.37 -3.05 -16.03
N SER A 341 18.91 -2.73 -14.84
CA SER A 341 18.47 -1.58 -14.05
C SER A 341 19.49 -1.19 -12.97
N SER A 342 19.76 0.10 -12.86
CA SER A 342 20.51 0.76 -11.78
C SER A 342 19.94 2.18 -11.61
N SER A 343 20.36 2.92 -10.57
CA SER A 343 19.95 4.31 -10.38
C SER A 343 21.01 5.29 -10.88
N LEU A 344 20.57 6.41 -11.44
CA LEU A 344 21.37 7.62 -11.63
C LEU A 344 21.05 8.60 -10.50
N LEU A 345 22.08 9.08 -9.82
CA LEU A 345 22.03 10.12 -8.82
C LEU A 345 22.55 11.42 -9.46
N LEU A 346 21.70 12.44 -9.56
CA LEU A 346 22.13 13.79 -9.99
C LEU A 346 22.26 14.67 -8.75
N ILE A 347 23.35 15.44 -8.66
CA ILE A 347 23.63 16.35 -7.54
C ILE A 347 24.10 17.70 -8.09
N TYR A 348 23.66 18.81 -7.50
CA TYR A 348 24.23 20.14 -7.74
C TYR A 348 24.17 21.01 -6.48
N GLU A 349 25.01 22.05 -6.42
CA GLU A 349 25.04 22.99 -5.27
C GLU A 349 23.86 23.96 -5.29
N GLY A 350 23.12 24.05 -4.17
CA GLY A 350 21.97 24.93 -4.01
C GLY A 350 22.31 26.33 -3.47
N LEU A 351 23.54 26.60 -3.02
CA LEU A 351 23.99 27.94 -2.62
C LEU A 351 24.60 28.75 -3.78
N ASN A 352 24.32 30.05 -3.76
CA ASN A 352 24.95 31.03 -4.64
C ASN A 352 26.41 31.28 -4.23
N GLN A 353 27.36 31.01 -5.12
CA GLN A 353 28.79 31.27 -4.86
C GLN A 353 29.11 32.77 -4.68
N ASN A 354 28.31 33.69 -5.28
CA ASN A 354 28.53 35.13 -5.17
C ASN A 354 28.30 35.70 -3.76
N ASN A 355 27.63 34.98 -2.85
CA ASN A 355 27.38 35.46 -1.48
C ASN A 355 28.62 35.45 -0.58
N ASN A 356 29.71 34.79 -0.97
CA ASN A 356 30.93 34.71 -0.14
C ASN A 356 31.68 36.06 -0.06
N ASN A 357 31.63 36.89 -1.10
CA ASN A 357 32.37 38.16 -1.13
C ASN A 357 31.84 39.20 -0.14
N ASN A 358 30.52 39.25 0.08
CA ASN A 358 29.91 40.18 1.03
C ASN A 358 30.21 39.84 2.51
N LYS A 359 30.75 38.65 2.79
CA LYS A 359 31.15 38.25 4.15
C LYS A 359 32.54 38.75 4.55
N LEU A 360 33.38 39.19 3.61
CA LEU A 360 34.67 39.82 3.92
C LEU A 360 34.56 41.33 4.16
N PHE A 361 33.59 42.02 3.54
CA PHE A 361 33.49 43.48 3.64
C PHE A 361 32.92 43.98 4.98
N ASN A 362 32.01 43.25 5.62
CA ASN A 362 31.35 43.71 6.86
C ASN A 362 32.14 43.44 8.16
N ASN A 363 33.31 42.80 8.08
CA ASN A 363 34.16 42.53 9.26
C ASN A 363 35.35 43.51 9.40
N SER A 364 35.40 44.59 8.61
CA SER A 364 36.52 45.56 8.58
C SER A 364 36.24 46.89 9.27
N LEU A 365 35.30 46.93 10.23
CA LEU A 365 34.96 48.13 11.00
C LEU A 365 34.50 47.75 12.43
N TYR A 366 35.46 47.42 13.29
CA TYR A 366 35.55 47.72 14.73
C TYR A 366 36.67 46.86 15.35
N SER A 367 37.89 47.42 15.39
CA SER A 367 39.05 46.83 16.05
C SER A 367 39.57 47.77 17.14
N GLU A 368 39.49 47.35 18.40
CA GLU A 368 40.45 47.73 19.44
C GLU A 368 40.69 46.49 20.33
N ASP A 369 41.90 45.91 20.25
CA ASP A 369 42.93 45.98 21.30
C ASP A 369 42.45 45.96 22.79
N ILE A 370 43.09 45.26 23.74
CA ILE A 370 44.40 44.59 23.71
C ILE A 370 44.52 43.46 24.78
N SER A 371 45.63 42.71 24.70
CA SER A 371 46.07 41.54 25.46
C SER A 371 45.68 41.30 26.95
N SER A 372 45.42 40.01 27.23
CA SER A 372 46.01 39.17 28.32
C SER A 372 45.72 39.37 29.83
N SER A 373 45.46 38.21 30.46
CA SER A 373 45.93 37.75 31.79
C SER A 373 45.41 38.36 33.11
N SER A 374 44.49 37.59 33.72
CA SER A 374 44.58 37.05 35.11
C SER A 374 44.22 37.92 36.33
N SER A 375 43.87 37.23 37.43
CA SER A 375 43.60 37.73 38.81
C SER A 375 42.27 38.51 38.96
N SER A 376 41.25 37.98 39.67
CA SER A 376 41.02 37.98 41.14
C SER A 376 40.54 39.34 41.68
N SER A 377 39.56 39.47 42.60
CA SER A 377 38.75 38.50 43.36
C SER A 377 37.57 39.22 44.05
N SER A 378 36.60 38.45 44.59
CA SER A 378 35.74 38.78 45.77
C SER A 378 34.83 40.04 45.76
N SER A 379 33.65 40.06 46.38
CA SER A 379 32.73 39.01 46.86
C SER A 379 31.38 39.64 47.27
N ASP A 380 30.41 38.81 47.68
CA ASP A 380 29.34 39.12 48.65
C ASP A 380 28.21 40.14 48.33
N SER A 381 27.06 39.57 47.89
CA SER A 381 25.86 39.41 48.76
C SER A 381 24.59 40.30 48.59
N ILE A 382 23.44 39.68 48.92
CA ILE A 382 22.21 40.24 49.56
C ILE A 382 21.26 41.16 48.73
N SER A 383 20.39 40.50 47.95
CA SER A 383 18.89 40.48 48.05
C SER A 383 17.99 41.74 48.13
N ILE A 384 16.73 41.54 47.68
CA ILE A 384 15.42 42.17 48.08
C ILE A 384 14.64 42.95 46.98
N SER A 385 13.36 42.55 46.89
CA SER A 385 12.18 42.89 46.06
C SER A 385 11.88 44.31 45.52
N SER A 386 11.23 44.36 44.35
CA SER A 386 9.86 44.90 44.09
C SER A 386 9.44 44.47 42.65
N GLU A 387 8.26 43.93 42.31
CA GLU A 387 6.82 44.25 42.55
C GLU A 387 6.16 45.09 41.41
N VAL A 388 5.09 44.50 40.81
CA VAL A 388 3.81 45.02 40.21
C VAL A 388 3.68 46.50 39.74
N ASP A 389 2.78 46.97 38.85
CA ASP A 389 1.67 46.48 37.99
C ASP A 389 1.33 47.64 36.98
N SER A 390 0.35 47.66 36.06
CA SER A 390 -0.42 46.73 35.20
C SER A 390 -1.54 47.56 34.48
N SER A 391 -2.46 46.94 33.72
CA SER A 391 -3.71 47.52 33.14
C SER A 391 -3.55 48.59 32.02
N CYS A 392 -4.50 48.87 31.11
CA CYS A 392 -5.71 48.16 30.63
C CYS A 392 -6.24 48.74 29.29
N ASP A 393 -6.89 47.88 28.49
CA ASP A 393 -8.20 48.05 27.81
C ASP A 393 -8.59 49.27 26.92
N ILE A 394 -9.06 48.91 25.70
CA ILE A 394 -10.37 49.26 25.08
C ILE A 394 -10.56 50.52 24.17
N ASP A 395 -11.03 50.20 22.95
CA ASP A 395 -11.95 50.87 22.00
C ASP A 395 -11.79 52.31 21.45
N SER A 396 -11.23 52.34 20.22
CA SER A 396 -12.00 52.61 18.97
C SER A 396 -12.20 54.05 18.41
N ASN A 397 -12.30 54.10 17.06
CA ASN A 397 -13.14 54.99 16.24
C ASN A 397 -12.82 56.53 16.20
N VAL A 398 -13.02 57.28 15.10
CA VAL A 398 -13.27 57.01 13.65
C VAL A 398 -12.98 58.30 12.83
N SER A 399 -13.00 58.18 11.48
CA SER A 399 -13.01 59.22 10.41
C SER A 399 -11.64 59.59 9.80
N THR A 400 -11.38 59.53 8.48
CA THR A 400 -12.07 60.08 7.26
C THR A 400 -12.20 61.61 7.28
N LEU A 401 -11.90 62.38 6.22
CA LEU A 401 -11.57 62.10 4.80
C LEU A 401 -10.64 63.24 4.25
N SER A 402 -10.52 63.40 2.92
CA SER A 402 -9.99 64.57 2.16
C SER A 402 -8.49 64.93 2.30
N ASP A 403 -7.80 65.48 1.28
CA ASP A 403 -8.09 65.56 -0.17
C ASP A 403 -6.79 65.78 -0.99
N LEU A 404 -6.95 65.80 -2.32
CA LEU A 404 -5.96 66.04 -3.38
C LEU A 404 -5.27 67.41 -3.30
N GLU A 405 -4.01 67.52 -3.74
CA GLU A 405 -3.59 68.20 -5.00
C GLU A 405 -2.04 68.15 -5.18
N SER A 406 -1.51 68.74 -6.26
CA SER A 406 -0.14 68.56 -6.78
C SER A 406 0.62 69.89 -6.94
N ASP A 407 1.60 69.94 -7.85
CA ASP A 407 2.29 71.12 -8.42
C ASP A 407 3.46 71.63 -7.52
N ASP A 408 4.73 71.54 -7.95
CA ASP A 408 5.52 72.49 -8.78
C ASP A 408 6.34 73.47 -7.86
N ASP A 409 7.53 74.00 -8.16
CA ASP A 409 8.50 73.84 -9.26
C ASP A 409 9.92 74.37 -8.82
N ASP A 410 10.91 74.30 -9.73
CA ASP A 410 12.04 75.24 -9.95
C ASP A 410 13.17 75.52 -8.89
N ASP A 411 14.40 75.16 -9.32
CA ASP A 411 15.58 76.03 -9.56
C ASP A 411 16.44 76.73 -8.46
N ASP A 412 17.65 76.17 -8.33
CA ASP A 412 18.96 76.76 -8.72
C ASP A 412 19.85 77.65 -7.79
N GLU A 413 21.16 77.46 -8.00
CA GLU A 413 22.38 78.27 -7.73
C GLU A 413 22.58 79.10 -6.41
N ALA A 414 23.82 79.37 -5.94
CA ALA A 414 25.15 78.75 -6.06
C ALA A 414 26.16 79.56 -5.22
N ARG A 415 27.29 78.96 -4.77
CA ARG A 415 28.69 79.49 -4.86
C ARG A 415 29.68 78.95 -3.78
N VAL A 416 30.91 78.63 -4.25
CA VAL A 416 32.24 78.98 -3.64
C VAL A 416 32.65 78.25 -2.32
N GLU A 417 33.85 77.66 -2.15
CA GLU A 417 35.09 77.65 -2.96
C GLU A 417 36.08 76.48 -2.66
N ARG A 418 37.02 76.23 -3.59
CA ARG A 418 38.39 75.62 -3.49
C ARG A 418 38.59 74.20 -2.91
N GLY A 419 39.43 73.38 -3.58
CA GLY A 419 39.80 72.03 -3.08
C GLY A 419 40.82 71.13 -3.83
N GLU A 420 41.44 71.55 -4.93
CA GLU A 420 42.58 70.86 -5.63
C GLU A 420 42.38 69.42 -6.21
N GLY A 421 43.36 68.97 -7.03
CA GLY A 421 43.57 67.56 -7.43
C GLY A 421 43.04 67.11 -8.80
N ARG A 422 43.89 67.05 -9.84
CA ARG A 422 43.52 66.48 -11.17
C ARG A 422 44.60 65.55 -11.77
N ARG A 423 44.06 64.53 -12.45
CA ARG A 423 44.56 63.61 -13.51
C ARG A 423 45.89 63.92 -14.22
N ASP A 424 46.56 62.86 -14.69
CA ASP A 424 47.00 62.60 -16.09
C ASP A 424 47.78 61.24 -16.18
N SER A 425 48.01 60.55 -17.31
CA SER A 425 47.53 60.64 -18.72
C SER A 425 47.83 59.35 -19.55
N SER A 426 47.54 59.40 -20.87
CA SER A 426 47.98 58.60 -22.06
C SER A 426 49.39 57.94 -22.05
N ALA A 427 49.83 57.03 -22.94
CA ALA A 427 49.34 56.28 -24.15
C ALA A 427 50.41 55.16 -24.46
N GLY A 428 50.33 54.27 -25.46
CA GLY A 428 49.37 53.98 -26.54
C GLY A 428 49.91 52.89 -27.51
N ASP A 429 49.17 52.66 -28.60
CA ASP A 429 49.61 52.39 -30.00
C ASP A 429 50.44 51.09 -30.31
N ASP A 430 50.32 50.40 -31.47
CA ASP A 430 49.58 50.69 -32.71
C ASP A 430 49.37 49.43 -33.64
N VAL A 431 48.46 49.54 -34.64
CA VAL A 431 48.45 48.90 -36.00
C VAL A 431 48.50 47.35 -36.18
N GLU A 432 47.90 46.68 -37.20
CA GLU A 432 46.64 46.85 -38.00
C GLU A 432 46.41 45.58 -38.88
N LEU A 433 45.24 45.45 -39.54
CA LEU A 433 44.87 44.76 -40.82
C LEU A 433 45.79 43.64 -41.44
N SER A 434 45.30 42.54 -42.06
CA SER A 434 43.98 42.25 -42.67
C SER A 434 43.76 40.77 -43.12
N ALA A 435 42.49 40.44 -43.37
CA ALA A 435 41.94 39.56 -44.43
C ALA A 435 42.60 38.21 -44.85
N ALA A 436 41.88 37.13 -44.50
CA ALA A 436 41.30 36.12 -45.43
C ALA A 436 42.00 34.78 -45.77
N HIS A 437 41.10 33.79 -45.95
CA HIS A 437 41.19 32.48 -46.61
C HIS A 437 41.72 31.24 -45.86
N GLN A 438 41.07 30.12 -46.21
CA GLN A 438 41.36 28.73 -45.82
C GLN A 438 42.64 28.27 -46.58
N ASN A 439 43.39 27.22 -46.19
CA ASN A 439 42.93 25.89 -45.79
C ASN A 439 44.07 25.04 -45.18
N ASN A 440 43.71 23.98 -44.44
CA ASN A 440 44.50 22.78 -44.06
C ASN A 440 46.04 22.73 -44.28
N GLN A 441 46.80 22.50 -43.20
CA GLN A 441 47.48 21.19 -42.97
C GLN A 441 48.20 21.07 -41.61
N LYS A 442 48.66 19.84 -41.30
CA LYS A 442 49.54 19.49 -40.17
C LYS A 442 50.93 20.13 -40.35
N PHE A 443 51.57 20.59 -39.26
CA PHE A 443 52.69 19.85 -38.65
C PHE A 443 53.11 20.39 -37.28
N THR A 444 53.81 19.57 -36.50
CA THR A 444 54.51 19.94 -35.26
C THR A 444 55.83 20.66 -35.53
N THR A 445 56.35 21.45 -34.57
CA THR A 445 57.74 21.34 -34.02
C THR A 445 58.04 22.46 -32.99
N THR A 446 58.27 22.04 -31.74
CA THR A 446 59.35 22.39 -30.78
C THR A 446 59.98 23.80 -30.77
N THR A 447 60.33 24.46 -29.64
CA THR A 447 59.94 24.42 -28.21
C THR A 447 60.66 25.59 -27.51
N THR A 448 59.95 26.39 -26.72
CA THR A 448 60.54 27.26 -25.68
C THR A 448 59.61 27.28 -24.47
N LYS A 449 60.17 27.22 -23.25
CA LYS A 449 59.38 27.22 -22.01
C LYS A 449 59.15 28.65 -21.54
N THR A 450 57.89 29.05 -21.42
CA THR A 450 57.47 30.28 -20.75
C THR A 450 56.26 29.97 -19.86
N THR A 451 56.19 30.61 -18.68
CA THR A 451 55.11 30.45 -17.72
C THR A 451 53.79 30.99 -18.29
N THR A 452 52.70 30.23 -18.18
CA THR A 452 51.36 30.65 -18.64
C THR A 452 50.40 30.72 -17.45
N THR A 453 49.75 31.86 -17.26
CA THR A 453 48.74 32.07 -16.20
C THR A 453 47.37 31.64 -16.71
N THR A 454 46.72 30.71 -16.03
CA THR A 454 45.38 30.21 -16.41
C THR A 454 44.27 31.15 -15.94
N THR A 455 43.41 31.59 -16.85
CA THR A 455 42.14 32.26 -16.50
C THR A 455 41.03 31.22 -16.38
N THR A 456 40.66 30.87 -15.15
CA THR A 456 39.69 29.80 -14.88
C THR A 456 38.25 30.33 -14.94
N THR A 457 37.44 29.83 -15.88
CA THR A 457 35.98 29.94 -15.80
C THR A 457 35.47 28.99 -14.69
N LEU A 458 34.73 29.54 -13.72
CA LEU A 458 34.13 28.75 -12.65
C LEU A 458 32.92 27.98 -13.18
N THR A 459 33.09 26.69 -13.44
CA THR A 459 32.00 25.80 -13.81
C THR A 459 31.12 25.50 -12.61
N ALA A 460 29.80 25.63 -12.77
CA ALA A 460 28.84 25.41 -11.68
C ALA A 460 28.87 23.96 -11.18
N GLU A 461 29.05 23.77 -9.87
CA GLU A 461 29.39 22.45 -9.32
C GLU A 461 28.20 21.46 -9.37
N ASN A 462 28.36 20.40 -10.16
CA ASN A 462 27.35 19.36 -10.38
C ASN A 462 27.98 17.99 -10.64
N ASP A 463 27.25 16.91 -10.37
CA ASP A 463 27.71 15.52 -10.55
C ASP A 463 26.57 14.60 -11.02
N VAL A 464 26.96 13.53 -11.71
CA VAL A 464 26.07 12.50 -12.29
C VAL A 464 26.71 11.15 -12.05
N LYS A 465 26.11 10.33 -11.18
CA LYS A 465 26.71 9.08 -10.69
C LYS A 465 25.75 7.91 -10.78
N LEU A 466 26.18 6.80 -11.39
CA LEU A 466 25.46 5.54 -11.36
C LEU A 466 25.67 4.85 -10.00
N ILE A 467 24.60 4.31 -9.43
CA ILE A 467 24.56 3.61 -8.15
C ILE A 467 23.57 2.42 -8.21
N ASP A 468 23.58 1.56 -7.19
CA ASP A 468 22.58 0.48 -7.02
C ASP A 468 22.61 -0.61 -8.11
N PHE A 469 23.79 -1.19 -8.31
CA PHE A 469 24.11 -2.21 -9.34
C PHE A 469 23.62 -3.63 -9.01
N ALA A 470 22.57 -3.78 -8.19
CA ALA A 470 22.03 -5.07 -7.78
C ALA A 470 21.49 -5.93 -8.96
N HIS A 471 21.23 -5.32 -10.12
CA HIS A 471 20.75 -5.98 -11.33
C HIS A 471 21.72 -5.87 -12.52
N ALA A 472 22.98 -5.47 -12.30
CA ALA A 472 24.04 -5.67 -13.27
C ALA A 472 24.33 -7.18 -13.43
N ILE A 473 24.66 -7.61 -14.65
CA ILE A 473 25.08 -8.99 -14.97
C ILE A 473 26.35 -8.92 -15.81
N GLU A 474 27.39 -9.65 -15.42
CA GLU A 474 28.67 -9.71 -16.13
C GLU A 474 28.49 -10.53 -17.42
N GLU A 475 29.00 -10.04 -18.55
CA GLU A 475 28.83 -10.73 -19.84
C GLU A 475 29.83 -11.88 -20.00
N ASN A 476 29.33 -13.11 -20.02
CA ASN A 476 30.10 -14.34 -20.21
C ASN A 476 29.62 -15.07 -21.48
N GLU A 477 30.55 -15.68 -22.21
CA GLU A 477 30.34 -16.25 -23.55
C GLU A 477 29.28 -17.38 -23.63
N GLU A 478 28.90 -17.99 -22.50
CA GLU A 478 27.98 -19.14 -22.43
C GLU A 478 26.47 -18.77 -22.40
N ASN A 479 26.09 -17.49 -22.27
CA ASN A 479 24.67 -17.06 -22.18
C ASN A 479 24.22 -16.22 -23.39
N GLN A 480 24.39 -16.73 -24.61
CA GLN A 480 24.01 -16.00 -25.84
C GLN A 480 22.51 -15.92 -26.13
N ASP A 481 21.66 -16.74 -25.48
CA ASP A 481 20.19 -16.63 -25.58
C ASP A 481 19.63 -15.54 -24.64
N SER A 482 19.87 -14.26 -24.96
CA SER A 482 19.08 -13.17 -24.38
C SER A 482 18.76 -12.09 -25.41
N LEU A 483 17.46 -11.76 -25.53
CA LEU A 483 16.95 -10.71 -26.39
C LEU A 483 17.69 -9.37 -26.16
N GLU A 484 17.83 -8.60 -27.25
CA GLU A 484 18.22 -7.19 -27.23
C GLU A 484 17.32 -6.43 -26.23
N ASP A 485 17.93 -5.62 -25.37
CA ASP A 485 17.25 -4.98 -24.24
C ASP A 485 17.94 -3.66 -23.88
N ASP A 486 17.75 -2.67 -24.75
CA ASP A 486 18.34 -1.35 -24.61
C ASP A 486 17.58 -0.46 -23.62
N GLY A 487 16.74 -1.04 -22.74
CA GLY A 487 15.83 -0.32 -21.85
C GLY A 487 16.51 0.71 -20.95
N TYR A 488 17.79 0.52 -20.64
CA TYR A 488 18.60 1.47 -19.87
C TYR A 488 19.10 2.64 -20.72
N ILE A 489 19.53 2.38 -21.97
CA ILE A 489 19.95 3.38 -22.95
C ILE A 489 18.74 4.22 -23.41
N PHE A 490 17.57 3.59 -23.56
CA PHE A 490 16.29 4.26 -23.77
C PHE A 490 15.97 5.24 -22.62
N GLY A 491 16.14 4.80 -21.36
CA GLY A 491 15.99 5.66 -20.17
C GLY A 491 16.90 6.88 -20.18
N ILE A 492 18.20 6.71 -20.46
CA ILE A 492 19.15 7.82 -20.58
C ILE A 492 18.76 8.77 -21.72
N THR A 493 18.43 8.22 -22.89
CA THR A 493 18.08 9.02 -24.09
C THR A 493 16.83 9.86 -23.85
N ASN A 494 15.81 9.30 -23.20
CA ASN A 494 14.61 10.04 -22.83
C ASN A 494 14.87 11.11 -21.76
N LEU A 495 15.76 10.87 -20.79
CA LEU A 495 16.12 11.88 -19.79
C LEU A 495 16.82 13.08 -20.47
N ILE A 496 17.77 12.81 -21.37
CA ILE A 496 18.45 13.86 -22.15
C ILE A 496 17.42 14.67 -22.96
N ASN A 497 16.50 14.02 -23.66
CA ASN A 497 15.45 14.70 -24.43
C ASN A 497 14.55 15.59 -23.55
N ILE A 498 14.18 15.13 -22.36
CA ILE A 498 13.38 15.92 -21.40
C ILE A 498 14.17 17.15 -20.91
N LEU A 499 15.44 16.98 -20.53
CA LEU A 499 16.29 18.08 -20.08
C LEU A 499 16.53 19.13 -21.17
N VAL A 500 16.78 18.68 -22.41
CA VAL A 500 16.94 19.56 -23.59
C VAL A 500 15.66 20.36 -23.88
N ASN A 501 14.47 19.78 -23.68
CA ASN A 501 13.22 20.50 -23.87
C ASN A 501 12.95 21.51 -22.73
N ILE A 502 13.22 21.13 -21.47
CA ILE A 502 13.13 22.04 -20.31
C ILE A 502 14.00 23.30 -20.53
N ILE A 503 15.20 23.17 -21.10
CA ILE A 503 16.03 24.33 -21.46
C ILE A 503 15.30 25.22 -22.49
N LYS A 504 14.84 24.65 -23.62
CA LYS A 504 14.16 25.41 -24.69
C LYS A 504 12.96 26.19 -24.15
N ASP A 505 12.13 25.54 -23.34
CA ASP A 505 10.92 26.12 -22.78
C ASP A 505 11.27 27.33 -21.89
N LYS A 506 12.30 27.21 -21.03
CA LYS A 506 12.78 28.30 -20.18
C LYS A 506 13.45 29.44 -20.97
N THR A 507 14.20 29.13 -22.03
CA THR A 507 14.73 30.17 -22.94
C THR A 507 13.60 30.93 -23.65
N MET A 508 12.54 30.23 -24.09
CA MET A 508 11.38 30.86 -24.72
C MET A 508 10.59 31.75 -23.75
N GLU A 509 10.40 31.32 -22.50
CA GLU A 509 9.79 32.14 -21.44
C GLU A 509 10.55 33.47 -21.23
N GLN A 510 11.89 33.43 -21.14
CA GLN A 510 12.70 34.64 -20.98
C GLN A 510 12.61 35.59 -22.19
N GLN A 511 12.69 35.05 -23.41
CA GLN A 511 12.58 35.87 -24.63
C GLN A 511 11.21 36.56 -24.72
N GLN A 512 10.13 35.87 -24.34
CA GLN A 512 8.81 36.47 -24.25
C GLN A 512 8.76 37.61 -23.22
N GLN A 513 9.29 37.40 -22.01
CA GLN A 513 9.34 38.42 -20.95
C GLN A 513 10.13 39.68 -21.36
N GLN A 514 11.29 39.51 -22.02
CA GLN A 514 12.07 40.64 -22.56
C GLN A 514 11.33 41.38 -23.69
N SER A 515 10.57 40.65 -24.53
CA SER A 515 9.76 41.26 -25.60
C SER A 515 8.56 42.07 -25.09
N SER A 516 8.01 41.73 -23.91
CA SER A 516 6.97 42.52 -23.25
C SER A 516 7.53 43.79 -22.58
N LEU A 517 8.76 43.75 -22.06
CA LEU A 517 9.40 44.91 -21.43
C LEU A 517 9.83 45.97 -22.45
N THR A 518 10.38 45.56 -23.60
CA THR A 518 10.76 46.49 -24.68
C THR A 518 9.55 47.24 -25.25
N ARG A 519 8.42 46.55 -25.47
CA ARG A 519 7.17 47.17 -25.96
C ARG A 519 6.56 48.23 -25.05
N HIS A 520 7.01 48.36 -23.80
CA HIS A 520 6.56 49.45 -22.92
C HIS A 520 7.41 50.73 -23.05
N ASN A 521 8.64 50.65 -23.54
CA ASN A 521 9.52 51.82 -23.69
C ASN A 521 9.38 52.53 -25.04
N ASP A 522 9.08 51.80 -26.12
CA ASP A 522 9.03 52.36 -27.48
C ASP A 522 7.83 53.30 -27.74
N ASN A 523 6.83 53.34 -26.84
CA ASN A 523 5.63 54.17 -26.99
C ASN A 523 5.78 55.62 -26.50
N ASN A 524 6.96 56.03 -26.01
CA ASN A 524 7.13 57.31 -25.30
C ASN A 524 7.97 58.38 -26.06
N HIS A 525 7.99 58.34 -27.39
CA HIS A 525 8.51 59.46 -28.21
C HIS A 525 7.75 59.67 -29.53
N VAL A 526 7.70 60.93 -29.98
CA VAL A 526 6.97 61.49 -31.14
C VAL A 526 5.46 61.71 -30.92
N GLY A 527 5.09 62.93 -30.49
CA GLY A 527 3.71 63.45 -30.56
C GLY A 527 3.43 64.21 -31.87
N GLY A 528 2.15 64.46 -32.21
CA GLY A 528 1.84 64.98 -33.55
C GLY A 528 0.41 65.41 -33.94
N SER A 529 -0.39 66.01 -33.05
CA SER A 529 -1.57 66.86 -33.40
C SER A 529 -2.86 66.23 -34.00
N SER A 530 -3.89 67.08 -34.15
CA SER A 530 -5.12 66.95 -34.97
C SER A 530 -6.35 66.17 -34.44
N THR A 531 -7.12 66.86 -33.60
CA THR A 531 -8.57 67.15 -33.79
C THR A 531 -9.64 66.03 -33.95
N SER A 532 -10.51 66.00 -32.93
CA SER A 532 -11.97 66.28 -33.03
C SER A 532 -13.02 65.18 -33.23
N SER A 533 -14.14 65.38 -32.52
CA SER A 533 -15.54 64.94 -32.80
C SER A 533 -15.83 63.43 -32.85
N SER A 534 -16.50 62.82 -31.86
CA SER A 534 -17.92 62.97 -31.44
C SER A 534 -18.90 62.18 -32.32
N ALA A 535 -19.98 61.55 -31.83
CA ALA A 535 -20.59 61.50 -30.49
C ALA A 535 -21.49 60.25 -30.34
N SER A 536 -22.05 60.03 -29.14
CA SER A 536 -23.39 59.46 -28.87
C SER A 536 -23.67 58.00 -29.32
N SER A 537 -24.49 57.17 -28.67
CA SER A 537 -25.29 57.21 -27.42
C SER A 537 -26.03 55.85 -27.31
N SER A 538 -26.48 55.30 -26.18
CA SER A 538 -26.28 55.64 -24.76
C SER A 538 -26.91 54.56 -23.85
N ILE A 539 -26.25 54.28 -22.71
CA ILE A 539 -26.85 54.11 -21.37
C ILE A 539 -27.69 52.83 -21.06
N ASN A 540 -27.04 51.95 -20.27
CA ASN A 540 -27.51 51.28 -19.03
C ASN A 540 -28.72 50.29 -19.10
N THR A 541 -28.84 49.27 -18.23
CA THR A 541 -28.26 49.04 -16.88
C THR A 541 -27.70 47.62 -16.65
N SER A 542 -26.71 47.53 -15.76
CA SER A 542 -26.12 46.28 -15.20
C SER A 542 -26.92 45.78 -13.97
N PRO A 543 -26.68 44.57 -13.39
CA PRO A 543 -25.47 44.35 -12.57
C PRO A 543 -24.85 42.92 -12.53
N SER A 544 -23.67 42.86 -11.90
CA SER A 544 -23.09 41.74 -11.13
C SER A 544 -22.79 40.38 -11.79
N SER A 545 -21.60 40.33 -12.40
CA SER A 545 -20.48 39.43 -12.02
C SER A 545 -20.66 37.90 -12.01
N SER A 546 -20.03 37.25 -12.99
CA SER A 546 -19.59 35.85 -12.97
C SER A 546 -18.14 35.74 -13.46
N THR A 547 -17.36 34.81 -12.89
CA THR A 547 -16.21 34.09 -13.49
C THR A 547 -15.16 34.85 -14.33
N HIS A 548 -13.87 34.60 -14.04
CA HIS A 548 -12.85 34.63 -15.07
C HIS A 548 -12.03 33.34 -15.10
N SER A 549 -12.18 32.60 -16.20
CA SER A 549 -11.17 31.72 -16.77
C SER A 549 -10.50 32.42 -17.96
N LEU A 550 -9.31 31.92 -18.33
CA LEU A 550 -8.73 31.81 -19.68
C LEU A 550 -7.23 32.10 -19.69
N HIS A 551 -6.48 31.23 -20.35
CA HIS A 551 -5.67 31.66 -21.48
C HIS A 551 -5.60 30.56 -22.55
N ASN A 552 -5.69 30.99 -23.82
CA ASN A 552 -5.39 30.16 -24.98
C ASN A 552 -3.98 30.53 -25.48
N TYR A 553 -3.32 29.60 -26.17
CA TYR A 553 -2.26 29.92 -27.14
C TYR A 553 -2.65 29.37 -28.50
N ASN A 554 -2.45 30.14 -29.57
CA ASN A 554 -2.95 29.80 -30.90
C ASN A 554 -2.18 30.50 -32.04
N ILE A 555 -1.28 29.77 -32.70
CA ILE A 555 -0.66 30.12 -34.00
C ILE A 555 -0.53 28.79 -34.76
N ASN A 556 -1.19 28.47 -35.90
CA ASN A 556 -1.61 29.19 -37.11
C ASN A 556 -0.56 29.13 -38.25
N ILE A 557 -0.78 28.27 -39.24
CA ILE A 557 -0.05 28.21 -40.52
C ILE A 557 -1.05 28.10 -41.69
N ASN A 558 -1.04 29.11 -42.57
CA ASN A 558 -1.55 29.04 -43.94
C ASN A 558 -0.37 28.65 -44.89
N ASN A 559 -0.53 28.23 -46.15
CA ASN A 559 -1.61 28.51 -47.10
C ASN A 559 -1.60 27.55 -48.33
N ASN A 560 -2.59 27.71 -49.22
CA ASN A 560 -2.64 27.33 -50.65
C ASN A 560 -2.75 25.83 -51.04
N GLY A 561 -3.73 25.52 -51.90
CA GLY A 561 -3.86 24.20 -52.55
C GLY A 561 -5.19 23.92 -53.28
N ASN A 562 -5.63 24.80 -54.21
CA ASN A 562 -6.90 24.63 -54.94
C ASN A 562 -7.00 23.29 -55.70
N HIS A 563 -8.13 22.58 -55.58
CA HIS A 563 -9.05 22.45 -56.73
C HIS A 563 -10.47 21.96 -56.36
N ASN A 564 -11.48 22.54 -57.01
CA ASN A 564 -12.84 21.99 -57.13
C ASN A 564 -12.81 20.74 -58.07
N GLN A 565 -13.82 19.86 -58.20
CA GLN A 565 -15.24 20.15 -58.45
C GLN A 565 -16.10 18.86 -58.70
N LYS A 566 -17.40 18.81 -58.27
CA LYS A 566 -18.53 17.98 -58.83
C LYS A 566 -18.43 16.42 -58.74
N ARG A 567 -19.50 15.59 -58.83
CA ARG A 567 -20.98 15.70 -58.65
C ARG A 567 -21.65 14.29 -58.61
N MET A 568 -22.79 14.17 -57.91
CA MET A 568 -24.00 13.32 -58.20
C MET A 568 -23.92 11.82 -58.62
N ASP A 569 -24.51 10.97 -57.77
CA ASP A 569 -25.59 9.98 -58.01
C ASP A 569 -25.80 9.28 -59.38
N SER A 570 -25.68 7.93 -59.40
CA SER A 570 -26.58 6.95 -60.08
C SER A 570 -26.11 5.52 -59.69
N GLN A 571 -26.92 4.50 -59.35
CA GLN A 571 -28.12 3.82 -59.91
C GLN A 571 -27.83 2.66 -60.92
N GLN A 572 -28.47 1.50 -60.66
CA GLN A 572 -28.85 0.37 -61.55
C GLN A 572 -27.91 -0.86 -61.83
N HIS A 573 -28.37 -2.02 -61.29
CA HIS A 573 -28.70 -3.31 -61.95
C HIS A 573 -27.70 -4.24 -62.71
N ASN A 574 -27.85 -5.55 -62.39
CA ASN A 574 -27.58 -6.78 -63.19
C ASN A 574 -26.11 -7.16 -63.50
N GLY A 575 -25.72 -8.44 -63.71
CA GLY A 575 -26.40 -9.73 -63.48
C GLY A 575 -26.28 -10.77 -64.63
N PHE A 576 -25.38 -11.77 -64.50
CA PHE A 576 -25.23 -13.05 -65.27
C PHE A 576 -24.39 -14.01 -64.38
N ASP A 577 -24.67 -15.31 -64.15
CA ASP A 577 -24.69 -16.55 -64.99
C ASP A 577 -23.29 -17.00 -65.50
N SER A 578 -22.88 -18.29 -65.55
CA SER A 578 -23.63 -19.57 -65.50
C SER A 578 -22.77 -20.84 -65.24
N SER A 579 -23.42 -21.96 -64.83
CA SER A 579 -23.04 -23.40 -65.02
C SER A 579 -21.78 -23.98 -64.29
N HIS A 580 -21.61 -25.29 -64.00
CA HIS A 580 -22.32 -26.55 -64.39
C HIS A 580 -22.26 -27.64 -63.27
N ASP A 581 -23.37 -28.41 -63.10
CA ASP A 581 -23.52 -29.87 -62.88
C ASP A 581 -22.64 -30.73 -61.89
N HIS A 582 -23.10 -31.88 -61.33
CA HIS A 582 -24.15 -32.85 -61.72
C HIS A 582 -24.80 -33.62 -60.53
N SER A 583 -26.08 -34.06 -60.67
CA SER A 583 -26.77 -35.25 -60.07
C SER A 583 -26.92 -35.42 -58.52
N SER A 584 -28.00 -35.98 -57.94
CA SER A 584 -29.34 -36.41 -58.46
C SER A 584 -30.38 -36.71 -57.34
N SER A 585 -31.66 -36.40 -57.62
CA SER A 585 -32.99 -36.96 -57.19
C SER A 585 -33.19 -38.03 -56.07
N SER A 586 -34.37 -38.25 -55.45
CA SER A 586 -35.58 -37.43 -55.08
C SER A 586 -36.71 -38.31 -54.46
N THR A 587 -37.72 -37.67 -53.83
CA THR A 587 -39.17 -38.07 -53.75
C THR A 587 -39.70 -39.33 -52.99
N ASN A 588 -40.47 -39.03 -51.92
CA ASN A 588 -41.88 -39.45 -51.64
C ASN A 588 -42.32 -40.82 -51.06
N THR A 589 -43.36 -40.69 -50.20
CA THR A 589 -44.49 -41.61 -49.88
C THR A 589 -44.36 -42.75 -48.83
N THR A 590 -45.52 -43.13 -48.27
CA THR A 590 -45.80 -43.92 -47.05
C THR A 590 -46.75 -45.11 -47.37
N PRO A 591 -47.34 -45.91 -46.44
CA PRO A 591 -47.09 -46.20 -45.00
C PRO A 591 -47.06 -47.72 -44.64
N SER A 592 -46.98 -48.08 -43.33
CA SER A 592 -47.99 -48.91 -42.59
C SER A 592 -47.53 -50.08 -41.67
N THR A 593 -48.37 -50.34 -40.64
CA THR A 593 -48.53 -51.57 -39.80
C THR A 593 -47.52 -51.97 -38.69
N SER A 594 -48.06 -52.71 -37.70
CA SER A 594 -47.52 -53.26 -36.43
C SER A 594 -48.08 -54.72 -36.27
N PRO A 595 -48.10 -55.47 -35.12
CA PRO A 595 -47.61 -55.26 -33.73
C PRO A 595 -47.00 -56.53 -32.99
N ASN A 596 -46.90 -56.48 -31.64
CA ASN A 596 -47.22 -57.54 -30.63
C ASN A 596 -46.19 -58.53 -29.95
N THR A 597 -46.08 -58.37 -28.61
CA THR A 597 -46.19 -59.36 -27.46
C THR A 597 -45.20 -60.52 -27.12
N SER A 598 -44.39 -60.28 -26.06
CA SER A 598 -44.30 -60.96 -24.71
C SER A 598 -43.91 -62.45 -24.42
N GLY A 599 -42.96 -62.63 -23.46
CA GLY A 599 -42.91 -63.71 -22.43
C GLY A 599 -41.83 -64.83 -22.56
N ASN A 600 -41.44 -65.62 -21.53
CA ASN A 600 -41.43 -65.49 -20.04
C ASN A 600 -40.62 -66.65 -19.35
N MET A 601 -40.23 -66.53 -18.06
CA MET A 601 -39.77 -67.59 -17.11
C MET A 601 -38.38 -68.31 -17.33
N LEU A 602 -37.67 -68.94 -16.36
CA LEU A 602 -37.96 -69.34 -14.95
C LEU A 602 -36.68 -69.53 -14.04
N SER A 603 -36.59 -68.86 -12.87
CA SER A 603 -35.86 -69.27 -11.60
C SER A 603 -34.33 -69.56 -11.64
N LEU A 604 -33.51 -69.93 -10.61
CA LEU A 604 -33.42 -70.14 -9.11
C LEU A 604 -31.94 -69.77 -8.68
N THR A 605 -31.38 -69.62 -7.45
CA THR A 605 -31.78 -69.41 -6.02
C THR A 605 -30.58 -68.95 -5.13
N THR A 606 -30.85 -68.03 -4.17
CA THR A 606 -30.35 -67.80 -2.76
C THR A 606 -29.07 -68.43 -2.14
N PRO A 607 -28.45 -67.87 -1.04
CA PRO A 607 -28.74 -66.59 -0.31
C PRO A 607 -27.53 -65.72 0.20
N SER A 608 -27.85 -64.46 0.57
CA SER A 608 -27.11 -63.54 1.50
C SER A 608 -25.75 -62.96 1.03
N SER A 609 -25.30 -61.74 1.41
CA SER A 609 -25.86 -60.60 2.17
C SER A 609 -25.42 -59.28 1.48
N SER A 610 -25.77 -58.03 1.84
CA SER A 610 -26.31 -57.42 3.06
C SER A 610 -27.26 -56.23 2.72
N SER A 611 -27.72 -55.45 3.71
CA SER A 611 -28.83 -54.50 3.55
C SER A 611 -28.62 -53.13 4.22
N HIS A 612 -28.98 -52.04 3.52
CA HIS A 612 -29.36 -50.74 4.11
C HIS A 612 -30.16 -49.88 3.09
N ALA A 613 -31.50 -50.04 3.07
CA ALA A 613 -32.36 -49.36 2.11
C ALA A 613 -33.79 -49.03 2.65
N VAL A 614 -33.92 -48.71 3.94
CA VAL A 614 -35.22 -48.39 4.57
C VAL A 614 -35.13 -47.20 5.53
N GLU A 615 -35.19 -45.97 5.00
CA GLU A 615 -35.80 -44.84 5.75
C GLU A 615 -36.40 -43.70 4.90
N ILE A 616 -36.23 -43.71 3.56
CA ILE A 616 -36.75 -42.68 2.65
C ILE A 616 -38.26 -42.84 2.37
N GLN A 617 -39.07 -42.92 3.43
CA GLN A 617 -40.54 -42.80 3.37
C GLN A 617 -41.19 -42.17 4.62
N GLY A 618 -40.47 -42.00 5.73
CA GLY A 618 -41.05 -41.45 6.98
C GLY A 618 -41.40 -39.95 6.95
N ARG A 619 -40.63 -39.12 6.22
CA ARG A 619 -40.70 -37.64 6.37
C ARG A 619 -41.83 -36.95 5.59
N ARG A 620 -42.57 -37.65 4.71
CA ARG A 620 -43.62 -37.03 3.86
C ARG A 620 -45.01 -36.91 4.51
N ARG A 621 -45.20 -37.29 5.78
CA ARG A 621 -46.52 -37.27 6.47
C ARG A 621 -46.70 -36.22 7.59
N LYS A 622 -45.69 -35.39 7.93
CA LYS A 622 -45.85 -34.28 8.91
C LYS A 622 -46.26 -32.93 8.30
N MET A 623 -46.30 -32.78 6.97
CA MET A 623 -46.63 -31.51 6.28
C MET A 623 -48.12 -31.33 5.91
N LEU A 624 -49.03 -32.20 6.39
CA LEU A 624 -50.46 -32.15 6.05
C LEU A 624 -51.40 -31.87 7.25
N ARG A 625 -50.87 -31.44 8.41
CA ARG A 625 -51.67 -31.10 9.59
C ARG A 625 -51.64 -29.64 10.03
N PHE A 626 -50.79 -28.81 9.41
CA PHE A 626 -50.64 -27.37 9.74
C PHE A 626 -51.49 -26.45 8.85
N GLN A 627 -52.03 -26.96 7.74
CA GLN A 627 -52.67 -26.18 6.68
C GLN A 627 -54.18 -25.92 6.91
N ARG A 628 -54.65 -25.99 8.16
CA ARG A 628 -56.09 -25.96 8.51
C ARG A 628 -56.51 -24.88 9.53
N VAL A 629 -55.60 -23.97 9.88
CA VAL A 629 -55.82 -22.94 10.93
C VAL A 629 -55.66 -21.50 10.41
N LEU A 630 -55.24 -21.30 9.14
CA LEU A 630 -54.95 -19.98 8.55
C LEU A 630 -56.01 -19.48 7.55
N ASN A 631 -57.27 -19.89 7.73
CA ASN A 631 -58.43 -19.32 7.02
C ASN A 631 -59.33 -18.57 8.02
N ASN A 632 -58.98 -17.33 8.34
CA ASN A 632 -59.92 -16.29 8.77
C ASN A 632 -59.22 -14.91 8.76
N ASN A 633 -59.38 -14.17 7.65
CA ASN A 633 -59.68 -12.74 7.56
C ASN A 633 -59.32 -12.21 6.16
N ASN A 634 -60.19 -11.34 5.62
CA ASN A 634 -60.14 -10.92 4.22
C ASN A 634 -59.37 -9.61 4.03
N ILE A 635 -58.16 -9.70 3.46
CA ILE A 635 -57.50 -8.60 2.72
C ILE A 635 -57.04 -9.17 1.37
N SER A 636 -57.17 -8.39 0.29
CA SER A 636 -57.15 -8.91 -1.07
C SER A 636 -55.77 -9.38 -1.55
N LYS A 637 -55.64 -10.69 -1.83
CA LYS A 637 -54.39 -11.32 -2.32
C LYS A 637 -54.10 -11.06 -3.81
N THR A 638 -54.99 -10.37 -4.52
CA THR A 638 -54.97 -10.27 -6.00
C THR A 638 -53.83 -9.41 -6.55
N VAL A 639 -53.28 -8.47 -5.76
CA VAL A 639 -52.17 -7.59 -6.20
C VAL A 639 -50.79 -8.21 -5.92
N LEU A 640 -50.66 -9.05 -4.89
CA LEU A 640 -49.37 -9.59 -4.45
C LEU A 640 -48.97 -10.89 -5.18
N ASN A 641 -49.95 -11.72 -5.56
CA ASN A 641 -49.70 -13.06 -6.09
C ASN A 641 -49.39 -13.12 -7.60
N SER A 642 -49.42 -12.00 -8.32
CA SER A 642 -49.09 -11.94 -9.76
C SER A 642 -47.59 -11.77 -10.05
N PHE A 643 -46.79 -11.33 -9.07
CA PHE A 643 -45.41 -10.89 -9.29
C PHE A 643 -44.31 -11.81 -8.74
N ILE A 644 -44.65 -12.91 -8.06
CA ILE A 644 -43.66 -13.90 -7.59
C ILE A 644 -44.04 -15.30 -8.08
N LYS A 645 -43.61 -15.62 -9.31
CA LYS A 645 -43.21 -16.99 -9.65
C LYS A 645 -41.71 -17.10 -9.40
N PRO A 646 -41.22 -18.16 -8.73
CA PRO A 646 -39.80 -18.50 -8.76
C PRO A 646 -39.49 -19.06 -10.16
N SER A 647 -39.19 -18.17 -11.11
CA SER A 647 -38.69 -18.57 -12.41
C SER A 647 -37.33 -19.23 -12.22
N THR A 648 -37.22 -20.51 -12.56
CA THR A 648 -35.95 -21.25 -12.62
C THR A 648 -35.14 -20.81 -13.85
N THR A 649 -34.81 -19.52 -13.89
CA THR A 649 -33.98 -18.91 -14.92
C THR A 649 -32.56 -18.84 -14.36
N THR A 650 -31.73 -19.80 -14.74
CA THR A 650 -30.28 -19.73 -14.56
C THR A 650 -29.77 -18.58 -15.42
N VAL A 651 -29.77 -17.36 -14.87
CA VAL A 651 -29.19 -16.20 -15.55
C VAL A 651 -27.67 -16.41 -15.55
N TYR A 652 -27.16 -16.89 -16.68
CA TYR A 652 -25.74 -17.01 -16.93
C TYR A 652 -25.06 -15.67 -16.64
N TYR A 653 -24.01 -15.70 -15.82
CA TYR A 653 -23.12 -14.56 -15.58
C TYR A 653 -22.29 -14.29 -16.84
N ASN A 654 -22.94 -13.79 -17.89
CA ASN A 654 -22.23 -13.12 -18.98
C ASN A 654 -21.67 -11.81 -18.43
N ASN A 655 -20.43 -11.86 -17.96
CA ASN A 655 -19.49 -10.73 -18.00
C ASN A 655 -19.18 -10.36 -19.46
N ASN A 656 -20.20 -10.17 -20.29
CA ASN A 656 -20.03 -9.56 -21.59
C ASN A 656 -19.48 -8.16 -21.33
N ARG A 657 -18.28 -7.90 -21.85
CA ARG A 657 -17.70 -6.56 -21.99
C ARG A 657 -18.54 -5.83 -23.06
N GLY A 658 -19.77 -5.49 -22.68
CA GLY A 658 -20.79 -4.94 -23.56
C GLY A 658 -20.50 -3.48 -23.85
N PHE A 659 -19.49 -3.23 -24.68
CA PHE A 659 -19.33 -1.94 -25.36
C PHE A 659 -20.64 -1.59 -26.06
N SER A 660 -21.00 -0.30 -26.03
CA SER A 660 -22.19 0.22 -26.69
C SER A 660 -22.02 0.18 -28.21
N THR A 661 -22.31 -0.99 -28.79
CA THR A 661 -22.48 -1.26 -30.22
C THR A 661 -21.29 -0.93 -31.12
N SER A 662 -20.21 -1.73 -31.05
CA SER A 662 -19.44 -2.13 -32.26
C SER A 662 -18.42 -3.24 -32.01
N SER A 663 -17.58 -3.11 -30.98
CA SER A 663 -16.41 -3.98 -30.78
C SER A 663 -16.72 -5.31 -30.09
N SER A 664 -16.16 -6.38 -30.66
CA SER A 664 -16.01 -7.69 -30.03
C SER A 664 -14.80 -7.71 -29.09
N ASN A 665 -14.58 -8.83 -28.38
CA ASN A 665 -13.35 -9.03 -27.60
C ASN A 665 -12.10 -9.19 -28.49
N GLU A 666 -12.28 -9.52 -29.78
CA GLU A 666 -11.20 -9.76 -30.74
C GLU A 666 -10.56 -8.44 -31.19
N ASP A 667 -11.36 -7.37 -31.29
CA ASP A 667 -10.93 -6.02 -31.71
C ASP A 667 -10.00 -5.30 -30.70
N LEU A 668 -9.86 -5.83 -29.48
CA LEU A 668 -9.10 -5.20 -28.39
C LEU A 668 -7.70 -5.80 -28.20
N GLY A 669 -7.36 -6.85 -28.94
CA GLY A 669 -6.10 -7.58 -28.79
C GLY A 669 -5.99 -8.42 -27.51
N PRO A 670 -4.93 -9.24 -27.40
CA PRO A 670 -4.65 -10.04 -26.21
C PRO A 670 -4.34 -9.16 -24.98
N ARG A 671 -4.37 -9.78 -23.80
CA ARG A 671 -3.81 -9.20 -22.57
C ARG A 671 -2.36 -9.67 -22.40
N ASP A 672 -1.50 -8.83 -21.83
CA ASP A 672 -0.23 -9.29 -21.28
C ASP A 672 -0.50 -10.35 -20.20
N SER A 673 0.33 -11.38 -20.10
CA SER A 673 0.16 -12.48 -19.14
C SER A 673 1.47 -12.82 -18.43
N ASP A 674 1.43 -12.99 -17.12
CA ASP A 674 2.55 -13.46 -16.30
C ASP A 674 2.15 -14.69 -15.45
N GLN A 675 3.10 -15.59 -15.18
CA GLN A 675 2.88 -16.91 -14.57
C GLN A 675 3.46 -17.02 -13.15
N PHE A 676 2.66 -17.59 -12.25
CA PHE A 676 2.98 -17.76 -10.83
C PHE A 676 2.60 -19.17 -10.35
N ASP A 677 3.18 -19.60 -9.24
CA ASP A 677 2.73 -20.81 -8.54
C ASP A 677 1.47 -20.53 -7.70
N VAL A 678 1.40 -19.34 -7.10
CA VAL A 678 0.25 -18.88 -6.32
C VAL A 678 -0.05 -17.41 -6.61
N VAL A 679 -1.30 -17.11 -6.95
CA VAL A 679 -1.85 -15.75 -6.94
C VAL A 679 -2.73 -15.56 -5.70
N ILE A 680 -2.58 -14.44 -5.00
CA ILE A 680 -3.36 -14.11 -3.81
C ILE A 680 -4.08 -12.77 -4.04
N VAL A 681 -5.41 -12.80 -3.93
CA VAL A 681 -6.26 -11.64 -4.22
C VAL A 681 -6.57 -10.87 -2.95
N GLY A 682 -5.83 -9.79 -2.68
CA GLY A 682 -6.01 -8.86 -1.55
C GLY A 682 -4.87 -8.92 -0.53
N ALA A 683 -4.18 -7.79 -0.31
CA ALA A 683 -3.09 -7.66 0.67
C ALA A 683 -3.61 -7.43 2.10
N GLY A 684 -4.69 -8.13 2.49
CA GLY A 684 -5.21 -8.14 3.85
C GLY A 684 -4.42 -9.06 4.79
N PRO A 685 -4.75 -9.08 6.10
CA PRO A 685 -4.06 -9.93 7.08
C PRO A 685 -4.02 -11.42 6.70
N SER A 686 -5.08 -11.95 6.08
CA SER A 686 -5.13 -13.33 5.60
C SER A 686 -4.22 -13.57 4.39
N GLY A 687 -4.25 -12.68 3.38
CA GLY A 687 -3.46 -12.81 2.16
C GLY A 687 -1.96 -12.71 2.41
N LEU A 688 -1.54 -11.73 3.22
CA LEU A 688 -0.13 -11.56 3.58
C LEU A 688 0.36 -12.69 4.49
N SER A 689 -0.44 -13.19 5.44
CA SER A 689 -0.06 -14.34 6.27
C SER A 689 0.09 -15.63 5.45
N ALA A 690 -0.74 -15.80 4.41
CA ALA A 690 -0.59 -16.91 3.47
C ALA A 690 0.71 -16.76 2.65
N ALA A 691 0.98 -15.59 2.09
CA ALA A 691 2.21 -15.32 1.32
C ALA A 691 3.49 -15.56 2.14
N ILE A 692 3.53 -15.05 3.38
CA ILE A 692 4.63 -15.24 4.33
C ILE A 692 4.80 -16.73 4.64
N ARG A 693 3.72 -17.45 5.00
CA ARG A 693 3.83 -18.88 5.36
C ARG A 693 4.25 -19.74 4.17
N ILE A 694 3.84 -19.44 2.93
CA ILE A 694 4.33 -20.12 1.72
C ILE A 694 5.85 -19.94 1.60
N LYS A 695 6.37 -18.69 1.66
CA LYS A 695 7.81 -18.46 1.52
C LYS A 695 8.64 -18.99 2.70
N GLN A 696 8.10 -19.02 3.91
CA GLN A 696 8.71 -19.73 5.04
C GLN A 696 8.84 -21.23 4.75
N LEU A 697 7.78 -21.90 4.27
CA LEU A 697 7.82 -23.32 3.89
C LEU A 697 8.83 -23.59 2.74
N CYS A 698 8.94 -22.67 1.77
CA CYS A 698 9.99 -22.71 0.75
C CYS A 698 11.40 -22.72 1.37
N GLN A 699 11.67 -21.79 2.29
CA GLN A 699 12.95 -21.68 3.00
C GLN A 699 13.22 -22.89 3.92
N GLU A 700 12.21 -23.37 4.65
CA GLU A 700 12.27 -24.55 5.54
C GLU A 700 12.64 -25.84 4.78
N GLN A 701 12.28 -25.96 3.50
CA GLN A 701 12.41 -27.20 2.72
C GLN A 701 13.32 -27.09 1.49
N GLY A 702 14.00 -25.96 1.28
CA GLY A 702 14.88 -25.74 0.13
C GLY A 702 14.16 -25.76 -1.23
N LYS A 703 12.88 -25.38 -1.26
CA LYS A 703 12.05 -25.27 -2.48
C LYS A 703 11.91 -23.80 -2.87
N ASP A 704 11.44 -23.52 -4.08
CA ASP A 704 10.92 -22.19 -4.42
C ASP A 704 9.54 -22.27 -5.08
N LEU A 705 8.72 -21.25 -4.80
CA LEU A 705 7.40 -21.01 -5.37
C LEU A 705 7.25 -19.52 -5.64
N ARG A 706 6.86 -19.14 -6.86
CA ARG A 706 6.63 -17.73 -7.21
C ARG A 706 5.24 -17.30 -6.73
N VAL A 707 5.19 -16.35 -5.78
CA VAL A 707 3.95 -15.91 -5.12
C VAL A 707 3.66 -14.46 -5.45
N CYS A 708 2.48 -14.21 -6.03
CA CYS A 708 1.95 -12.87 -6.30
C CYS A 708 0.87 -12.49 -5.27
N VAL A 709 0.86 -11.24 -4.80
CA VAL A 709 -0.27 -10.66 -4.06
C VAL A 709 -0.74 -9.38 -4.74
N VAL A 710 -1.96 -9.36 -5.29
CA VAL A 710 -2.57 -8.15 -5.85
C VAL A 710 -3.40 -7.39 -4.81
N GLU A 711 -3.34 -6.07 -4.81
CA GLU A 711 -4.15 -5.20 -3.95
C GLU A 711 -4.66 -3.99 -4.73
N LYS A 712 -5.96 -3.73 -4.64
CA LYS A 712 -6.63 -2.63 -5.35
C LYS A 712 -6.23 -1.24 -4.83
N GLY A 713 -5.84 -1.13 -3.56
CA GLY A 713 -5.42 0.14 -2.95
C GLY A 713 -4.05 0.62 -3.41
N ALA A 714 -3.88 1.93 -3.53
CA ALA A 714 -2.66 2.58 -4.03
C ALA A 714 -1.39 2.16 -3.27
N GLU A 715 -1.53 1.81 -1.99
CA GLU A 715 -0.53 1.07 -1.23
C GLU A 715 -1.17 -0.04 -0.37
N VAL A 716 -0.36 -1.03 0.03
CA VAL A 716 -0.73 -1.99 1.07
C VAL A 716 -1.16 -1.23 2.33
N GLY A 717 -2.30 -1.59 2.92
CA GLY A 717 -2.86 -0.88 4.09
C GLY A 717 -3.88 0.22 3.77
N SER A 718 -3.83 0.88 2.60
CA SER A 718 -4.72 2.01 2.23
C SER A 718 -6.23 1.69 2.26
N HIS A 719 -6.61 0.42 2.10
CA HIS A 719 -7.99 -0.05 2.17
C HIS A 719 -8.36 -0.79 3.45
N ILE A 720 -7.47 -0.86 4.44
CA ILE A 720 -7.70 -1.53 5.71
C ILE A 720 -8.40 -0.58 6.67
N LEU A 721 -9.46 -1.07 7.32
CA LEU A 721 -10.17 -0.36 8.37
C LEU A 721 -10.63 -1.33 9.45
N SER A 722 -10.29 -1.04 10.71
CA SER A 722 -10.70 -1.83 11.86
C SER A 722 -10.64 -0.99 13.14
N GLY A 723 -11.55 -1.23 14.10
CA GLY A 723 -11.36 -0.69 15.45
C GLY A 723 -10.05 -1.18 16.08
N ALA A 724 -9.73 -2.47 15.85
CA ALA A 724 -8.46 -3.13 16.12
C ALA A 724 -7.95 -3.13 17.58
N VAL A 725 -8.63 -3.92 18.43
CA VAL A 725 -7.96 -4.63 19.53
C VAL A 725 -7.50 -6.00 19.00
N LEU A 726 -6.21 -6.10 18.68
CA LEU A 726 -5.57 -7.26 18.07
C LEU A 726 -5.14 -8.27 19.14
N GLN A 727 -5.63 -9.51 19.02
CA GLN A 727 -5.10 -10.66 19.74
C GLN A 727 -3.86 -11.18 18.99
N PRO A 728 -2.68 -11.27 19.62
CA PRO A 728 -1.42 -11.52 18.92
C PRO A 728 -1.22 -12.98 18.48
N THR A 729 -1.99 -13.95 18.99
CA THR A 729 -1.74 -15.40 18.83
C THR A 729 -1.37 -15.88 17.41
N ALA A 730 -2.03 -15.36 16.37
CA ALA A 730 -1.71 -15.75 14.99
C ALA A 730 -0.44 -15.07 14.42
N LEU A 731 -0.05 -13.92 14.97
CA LEU A 731 1.22 -13.27 14.71
C LEU A 731 2.35 -13.95 15.49
N ASP A 732 2.11 -14.34 16.75
CA ASP A 732 3.04 -15.12 17.57
C ASP A 732 3.40 -16.47 16.91
N GLU A 733 2.45 -17.09 16.19
CA GLU A 733 2.70 -18.29 15.38
C GLU A 733 3.39 -18.02 14.03
N LEU A 734 3.14 -16.87 13.39
CA LEU A 734 3.65 -16.56 12.04
C LEU A 734 5.06 -15.95 12.06
N ILE A 735 5.31 -15.01 12.98
CA ILE A 735 6.58 -14.30 13.16
C ILE A 735 6.81 -14.18 14.67
N PRO A 736 7.36 -15.22 15.34
CA PRO A 736 7.52 -15.23 16.79
C PRO A 736 8.35 -14.06 17.33
N ASP A 737 9.27 -13.55 16.52
CA ASP A 737 10.17 -12.41 16.77
C ASP A 737 9.63 -11.07 16.21
N TRP A 738 8.30 -10.89 16.22
CA TRP A 738 7.65 -9.68 15.69
C TRP A 738 8.00 -8.41 16.46
N LYS A 739 8.41 -8.52 17.74
CA LYS A 739 8.79 -7.39 18.59
C LYS A 739 10.15 -6.84 18.19
N GLU A 740 11.10 -7.75 18.02
CA GLU A 740 12.47 -7.52 17.58
C GLU A 740 12.49 -6.97 16.14
N LYS A 741 11.57 -7.45 15.29
CA LYS A 741 11.31 -6.93 13.93
C LYS A 741 10.45 -5.66 13.89
N GLY A 742 10.11 -5.08 15.05
CA GLY A 742 9.49 -3.75 15.14
C GLY A 742 8.05 -3.64 14.62
N ALA A 743 7.24 -4.71 14.73
CA ALA A 743 5.83 -4.65 14.38
C ALA A 743 5.09 -3.59 15.23
N PRO A 744 4.12 -2.82 14.66
CA PRO A 744 3.51 -1.67 15.32
C PRO A 744 2.40 -2.07 16.32
N LEU A 745 2.78 -2.83 17.35
CA LEU A 745 1.95 -3.31 18.46
C LEU A 745 2.37 -2.62 19.77
N ASN A 746 2.36 -1.28 19.76
CA ASN A 746 2.97 -0.47 20.82
C ASN A 746 2.08 -0.32 22.07
N THR A 747 0.76 -0.41 21.92
CA THR A 747 -0.20 -0.12 23.01
C THR A 747 -0.85 -1.42 23.54
N PRO A 748 -0.31 -2.06 24.59
CA PRO A 748 -1.02 -3.15 25.27
C PRO A 748 -2.28 -2.62 25.97
N VAL A 749 -3.34 -3.44 26.00
CA VAL A 749 -4.56 -3.11 26.75
C VAL A 749 -4.30 -3.22 28.26
N LYS A 750 -4.85 -2.27 29.02
CA LYS A 750 -4.69 -2.14 30.49
C LYS A 750 -6.03 -2.12 31.23
N GLU A 751 -7.10 -1.66 30.60
CA GLU A 751 -8.45 -1.59 31.19
C GLU A 751 -9.51 -1.90 30.13
N ASP A 752 -10.38 -2.85 30.43
CA ASP A 752 -11.60 -3.11 29.66
C ASP A 752 -12.83 -2.51 30.35
N ALA A 753 -13.64 -1.79 29.58
CA ALA A 753 -14.89 -1.19 30.04
C ALA A 753 -16.08 -1.58 29.16
N PHE A 754 -17.13 -2.12 29.78
CA PHE A 754 -18.36 -2.51 29.10
C PHE A 754 -19.57 -1.81 29.72
N TYR A 755 -20.32 -1.07 28.92
CA TYR A 755 -21.47 -0.28 29.37
C TYR A 755 -22.75 -0.60 28.59
N PHE A 756 -23.89 -0.51 29.27
CA PHE A 756 -25.18 -0.27 28.63
C PHE A 756 -25.51 1.22 28.69
N LEU A 757 -25.87 1.82 27.57
CA LEU A 757 -26.20 3.25 27.46
C LEU A 757 -27.70 3.47 27.36
N THR A 758 -28.17 4.42 28.16
CA THR A 758 -29.41 5.17 27.90
C THR A 758 -29.06 6.50 27.21
N GLU A 759 -30.03 7.35 26.92
CA GLU A 759 -29.78 8.63 26.24
C GLU A 759 -28.91 9.63 27.04
N SER A 760 -28.76 9.45 28.36
CA SER A 760 -27.94 10.35 29.19
C SER A 760 -27.10 9.65 30.27
N ASN A 761 -27.34 8.36 30.54
CA ASN A 761 -26.70 7.63 31.63
C ASN A 761 -26.06 6.32 31.14
N LYS A 762 -24.88 6.00 31.67
CA LYS A 762 -24.17 4.73 31.47
C LYS A 762 -24.35 3.79 32.67
N ILE A 763 -24.69 2.53 32.42
CA ILE A 763 -24.72 1.47 33.41
C ILE A 763 -23.51 0.57 33.15
N ARG A 764 -22.63 0.39 34.13
CA ARG A 764 -21.49 -0.53 34.00
C ARG A 764 -22.01 -1.98 34.03
N LEU A 765 -21.70 -2.74 32.98
CA LEU A 765 -21.93 -4.17 32.95
C LEU A 765 -20.66 -4.91 33.43
N PRO A 766 -20.80 -6.14 33.98
CA PRO A 766 -19.66 -7.03 34.16
C PRO A 766 -19.05 -7.34 32.79
N THR A 767 -17.74 -7.17 32.64
CA THR A 767 -17.05 -7.46 31.37
C THR A 767 -17.15 -8.96 31.07
N PRO A 768 -17.73 -9.38 29.93
CA PRO A 768 -17.81 -10.79 29.57
C PRO A 768 -16.43 -11.36 29.25
N ARG A 769 -16.17 -12.66 29.48
CA ARG A 769 -14.84 -13.28 29.26
C ARG A 769 -14.28 -13.06 27.84
N LEU A 770 -15.14 -12.94 26.83
CA LEU A 770 -14.75 -12.70 25.43
C LEU A 770 -14.29 -11.25 25.16
N LEU A 771 -14.60 -10.32 26.06
CA LEU A 771 -14.20 -8.92 26.02
C LEU A 771 -13.16 -8.55 27.08
N HIS A 772 -12.55 -9.53 27.77
CA HIS A 772 -11.27 -9.31 28.41
C HIS A 772 -10.16 -9.32 27.35
N ASN A 773 -9.29 -8.32 27.40
CA ASN A 773 -8.26 -8.06 26.40
C ASN A 773 -6.84 -8.00 27.00
N GLU A 774 -6.64 -8.56 28.19
CA GLU A 774 -5.31 -8.85 28.73
C GLU A 774 -4.47 -9.63 27.70
N GLY A 775 -3.24 -9.17 27.44
CA GLY A 775 -2.36 -9.72 26.40
C GLY A 775 -2.66 -9.26 24.96
N ASN A 776 -3.76 -8.52 24.72
CA ASN A 776 -4.07 -7.94 23.41
C ASN A 776 -3.51 -6.51 23.28
N TYR A 777 -3.41 -6.04 22.04
CA TYR A 777 -2.85 -4.73 21.69
C TYR A 777 -3.86 -3.87 20.93
N ILE A 778 -3.92 -2.57 21.22
CA ILE A 778 -4.65 -1.57 20.44
C ILE A 778 -3.73 -1.11 19.31
N VAL A 779 -4.16 -1.21 18.05
CA VAL A 779 -3.30 -0.97 16.87
C VAL A 779 -3.99 -0.18 15.77
N SER A 780 -3.19 0.46 14.90
CA SER A 780 -3.62 0.78 13.54
C SER A 780 -3.46 -0.47 12.69
N MET A 781 -4.56 -1.02 12.17
CA MET A 781 -4.48 -2.28 11.42
C MET A 781 -3.92 -2.04 10.02
N GLY A 782 -4.13 -0.85 9.44
CA GLY A 782 -3.41 -0.41 8.24
C GLY A 782 -1.89 -0.46 8.44
N ASN A 783 -1.37 -0.04 9.60
CA ASN A 783 0.07 -0.07 9.88
C ASN A 783 0.61 -1.49 10.13
N VAL A 784 -0.14 -2.35 10.82
CA VAL A 784 0.21 -3.78 10.95
C VAL A 784 0.24 -4.46 9.57
N VAL A 785 -0.71 -4.13 8.69
CA VAL A 785 -0.75 -4.67 7.31
C VAL A 785 0.38 -4.13 6.43
N ARG A 786 0.76 -2.84 6.55
CA ARG A 786 1.98 -2.30 5.90
C ARG A 786 3.25 -3.03 6.33
N TRP A 787 3.38 -3.33 7.63
CA TRP A 787 4.53 -4.08 8.16
C TRP A 787 4.52 -5.54 7.67
N LEU A 788 3.38 -6.24 7.70
CA LEU A 788 3.25 -7.58 7.09
C LEU A 788 3.59 -7.57 5.59
N GLY A 789 3.26 -6.50 4.87
CA GLY A 789 3.66 -6.30 3.47
C GLY A 789 5.18 -6.25 3.31
N GLN A 790 5.87 -5.50 4.16
CA GLN A 790 7.34 -5.43 4.18
C GLN A 790 7.97 -6.78 4.50
N GLN A 791 7.44 -7.53 5.48
CA GLN A 791 7.93 -8.87 5.81
C GLN A 791 7.70 -9.89 4.66
N ALA A 792 6.64 -9.72 3.87
CA ALA A 792 6.40 -10.53 2.68
C ALA A 792 7.34 -10.14 1.51
N GLU A 793 7.52 -8.85 1.22
CA GLU A 793 8.50 -8.35 0.23
C GLU A 793 9.92 -8.87 0.54
N GLU A 794 10.32 -8.85 1.82
CA GLU A 794 11.63 -9.36 2.28
C GLU A 794 11.84 -10.86 2.04
N MET A 795 10.75 -11.64 1.95
CA MET A 795 10.79 -13.07 1.63
C MET A 795 10.66 -13.37 0.13
N GLY A 796 10.69 -12.34 -0.73
CA GLY A 796 10.58 -12.48 -2.18
C GLY A 796 9.15 -12.77 -2.66
N VAL A 797 8.14 -12.22 -1.97
CA VAL A 797 6.76 -12.16 -2.46
C VAL A 797 6.61 -10.95 -3.39
N GLU A 798 6.00 -11.13 -4.55
CA GLU A 798 5.72 -10.07 -5.51
C GLU A 798 4.37 -9.40 -5.18
N ILE A 799 4.41 -8.22 -4.55
CA ILE A 799 3.19 -7.49 -4.12
C ILE A 799 2.90 -6.34 -5.09
N TYR A 800 1.66 -6.31 -5.60
CA TYR A 800 1.17 -5.37 -6.60
C TYR A 800 0.00 -4.54 -6.05
N PRO A 801 0.29 -3.51 -5.22
CA PRO A 801 -0.68 -2.49 -4.86
C PRO A 801 -1.00 -1.61 -6.08
N GLY A 802 -2.20 -1.07 -6.12
CA GLY A 802 -2.76 -0.38 -7.27
C GLY A 802 -3.37 -1.30 -8.33
N PHE A 803 -3.31 -2.63 -8.17
CA PHE A 803 -3.83 -3.60 -9.14
C PHE A 803 -5.09 -4.29 -8.60
N ALA A 804 -6.26 -3.86 -9.07
CA ALA A 804 -7.52 -4.47 -8.72
C ALA A 804 -7.79 -5.71 -9.58
N ALA A 805 -7.93 -6.89 -8.98
CA ALA A 805 -8.41 -8.08 -9.68
C ALA A 805 -9.90 -7.88 -10.05
N SER A 806 -10.20 -7.86 -11.35
CA SER A 806 -11.56 -7.59 -11.87
C SER A 806 -12.24 -8.80 -12.47
N GLU A 807 -11.48 -9.85 -12.79
CA GLU A 807 -11.95 -11.03 -13.51
C GLU A 807 -11.28 -12.29 -12.95
N VAL A 808 -12.01 -13.41 -12.89
CA VAL A 808 -11.44 -14.73 -12.59
C VAL A 808 -11.22 -15.46 -13.91
N LEU A 809 -10.02 -15.99 -14.11
CA LEU A 809 -9.66 -16.78 -15.29
C LEU A 809 -9.97 -18.26 -15.01
N TYR A 810 -10.41 -18.99 -16.03
CA TYR A 810 -10.77 -20.40 -15.92
C TYR A 810 -10.13 -21.22 -17.05
N LYS A 811 -9.81 -22.49 -16.74
CA LYS A 811 -9.44 -23.51 -17.74
C LYS A 811 -10.68 -24.07 -18.42
N GLU A 812 -10.49 -24.84 -19.49
CA GLU A 812 -11.57 -25.52 -20.22
C GLU A 812 -12.36 -26.52 -19.37
N ASP A 813 -11.74 -27.14 -18.35
CA ASP A 813 -12.41 -28.01 -17.37
C ASP A 813 -13.28 -27.25 -16.36
N GLY A 814 -13.26 -25.92 -16.40
CA GLY A 814 -14.00 -25.03 -15.51
C GLY A 814 -13.33 -24.75 -14.17
N SER A 815 -12.11 -25.24 -13.93
CA SER A 815 -11.27 -24.85 -12.78
C SER A 815 -10.72 -23.43 -12.92
N VAL A 816 -10.31 -22.82 -11.80
CA VAL A 816 -9.69 -21.50 -11.79
C VAL A 816 -8.23 -21.59 -12.26
N ASP A 817 -7.82 -20.65 -13.10
CA ASP A 817 -6.48 -20.57 -13.71
C ASP A 817 -5.71 -19.29 -13.32
N GLY A 818 -6.29 -18.47 -12.44
CA GLY A 818 -5.74 -17.16 -12.07
C GLY A 818 -6.80 -16.06 -12.05
N ILE A 819 -6.34 -14.82 -12.17
CA ILE A 819 -7.19 -13.62 -12.29
C ILE A 819 -6.66 -12.71 -13.40
N ALA A 820 -7.49 -11.75 -13.82
CA ALA A 820 -7.03 -10.62 -14.61
C ALA A 820 -7.32 -9.30 -13.87
N THR A 821 -6.43 -8.33 -14.02
CA THR A 821 -6.61 -7.00 -13.41
C THR A 821 -7.63 -6.18 -14.21
N SER A 822 -8.12 -5.10 -13.59
CA SER A 822 -8.92 -4.08 -14.27
C SER A 822 -8.20 -3.59 -15.53
N ASP A 823 -8.93 -3.50 -16.64
CA ASP A 823 -8.59 -2.59 -17.74
C ASP A 823 -8.67 -1.14 -17.20
N VAL A 824 -7.89 -0.22 -17.75
CA VAL A 824 -7.86 1.21 -17.34
C VAL A 824 -8.04 2.13 -18.54
N GLY A 825 -8.43 3.39 -18.31
CA GLY A 825 -8.69 4.35 -19.37
C GLY A 825 -9.99 4.05 -20.13
N ILE A 826 -11.02 3.54 -19.45
CA ILE A 826 -12.38 3.42 -20.01
C ILE A 826 -13.18 4.64 -19.58
N GLY A 827 -13.78 5.36 -20.54
CA GLY A 827 -14.58 6.55 -20.31
C GLY A 827 -15.88 6.26 -19.56
N LYS A 828 -16.47 7.30 -18.95
CA LYS A 828 -17.76 7.21 -18.22
C LYS A 828 -18.95 6.77 -19.07
N ASP A 829 -18.83 6.87 -20.40
CA ASP A 829 -19.81 6.36 -21.38
C ASP A 829 -19.61 4.88 -21.75
N GLY A 830 -18.58 4.22 -21.19
CA GLY A 830 -18.23 2.83 -21.41
C GLY A 830 -17.31 2.57 -22.62
N LYS A 831 -16.75 3.60 -23.26
CA LYS A 831 -15.85 3.44 -24.42
C LYS A 831 -14.36 3.52 -24.04
N PRO A 832 -13.44 2.96 -24.84
CA PRO A 832 -11.99 3.18 -24.66
C PRO A 832 -11.65 4.67 -24.85
N THR A 833 -10.79 5.21 -24.00
CA THR A 833 -10.17 6.54 -24.20
C THR A 833 -8.84 6.44 -24.95
N SER A 834 -8.20 7.58 -25.24
CA SER A 834 -6.81 7.66 -25.71
C SER A 834 -5.77 7.01 -24.78
N HIS A 835 -6.14 6.72 -23.52
CA HIS A 835 -5.29 6.10 -22.50
C HIS A 835 -5.72 4.66 -22.18
N PHE A 836 -6.63 4.08 -22.97
CA PHE A 836 -7.11 2.72 -22.73
C PHE A 836 -5.95 1.72 -22.75
N THR A 837 -5.80 0.99 -21.64
CA THR A 837 -4.79 -0.07 -21.49
C THR A 837 -5.46 -1.30 -20.91
N ARG A 838 -5.17 -2.47 -21.49
CA ARG A 838 -5.71 -3.74 -21.02
C ARG A 838 -5.09 -4.16 -19.69
N GLY A 839 -5.90 -4.72 -18.80
CA GLY A 839 -5.40 -5.28 -17.55
C GLY A 839 -4.63 -6.57 -17.77
N MET A 840 -3.54 -6.78 -17.04
CA MET A 840 -2.70 -7.98 -17.14
C MET A 840 -3.42 -9.23 -16.60
N GLU A 841 -3.15 -10.38 -17.20
CA GLU A 841 -3.50 -11.70 -16.67
C GLU A 841 -2.40 -12.24 -15.75
N LEU A 842 -2.79 -12.73 -14.59
CA LEU A 842 -1.92 -13.35 -13.60
C LEU A 842 -2.35 -14.81 -13.45
N ARG A 843 -1.69 -15.69 -14.21
CA ARG A 843 -2.02 -17.11 -14.35
C ARG A 843 -1.32 -17.92 -13.25
N ALA A 844 -2.04 -18.84 -12.61
CA ALA A 844 -1.49 -19.74 -11.59
C ALA A 844 -2.34 -21.02 -11.41
N PRO A 845 -1.71 -22.18 -11.11
CA PRO A 845 -2.43 -23.42 -10.80
C PRO A 845 -3.21 -23.36 -9.47
N LEU A 846 -2.97 -22.33 -8.65
CA LEU A 846 -3.72 -22.06 -7.42
C LEU A 846 -3.93 -20.56 -7.19
N THR A 847 -5.18 -20.16 -6.93
CA THR A 847 -5.53 -18.80 -6.50
C THR A 847 -6.19 -18.78 -5.12
N LEU A 848 -5.66 -17.95 -4.20
CA LEU A 848 -6.20 -17.74 -2.85
C LEU A 848 -6.98 -16.42 -2.77
N PHE A 849 -8.28 -16.48 -2.49
CA PHE A 849 -9.15 -15.31 -2.46
C PHE A 849 -9.23 -14.70 -1.06
N ALA A 850 -8.58 -13.54 -0.90
CA ALA A 850 -8.39 -12.82 0.37
C ALA A 850 -9.05 -11.42 0.37
N GLU A 851 -10.00 -11.16 -0.55
CA GLU A 851 -10.72 -9.88 -0.72
C GLU A 851 -11.39 -9.34 0.56
N GLY A 852 -11.59 -10.22 1.56
CA GLY A 852 -12.20 -9.88 2.83
C GLY A 852 -13.72 -9.84 2.77
N CYS A 853 -14.32 -9.09 3.68
CA CYS A 853 -15.78 -9.04 3.79
C CYS A 853 -16.44 -8.58 2.48
N ARG A 854 -17.35 -9.43 1.97
CA ARG A 854 -18.08 -9.31 0.69
C ARG A 854 -17.14 -9.06 -0.51
N GLY A 855 -16.26 -10.03 -0.76
CA GLY A 855 -15.45 -10.11 -1.97
C GLY A 855 -16.29 -10.04 -3.26
N SER A 856 -15.77 -9.31 -4.23
CA SER A 856 -16.36 -9.02 -5.55
C SER A 856 -16.25 -10.22 -6.48
N LEU A 857 -15.05 -10.79 -6.61
CA LEU A 857 -14.82 -12.03 -7.35
C LEU A 857 -15.36 -13.24 -6.59
N THR A 858 -15.23 -13.23 -5.27
CA THR A 858 -15.78 -14.26 -4.37
C THR A 858 -17.30 -14.43 -4.56
N LYS A 859 -18.05 -13.34 -4.85
CA LYS A 859 -19.49 -13.41 -5.10
C LYS A 859 -19.81 -14.23 -6.37
N THR A 860 -18.99 -14.17 -7.42
CA THR A 860 -19.20 -14.99 -8.62
C THR A 860 -18.75 -16.44 -8.37
N LEU A 861 -17.65 -16.66 -7.64
CA LEU A 861 -17.19 -17.99 -7.22
C LEU A 861 -18.23 -18.75 -6.38
N PHE A 862 -18.94 -18.06 -5.47
CA PHE A 862 -20.05 -18.65 -4.70
C PHE A 862 -21.14 -19.26 -5.60
N SER A 863 -21.44 -18.63 -6.75
CA SER A 863 -22.44 -19.09 -7.73
C SER A 863 -21.89 -19.97 -8.86
N LYS A 864 -20.56 -20.04 -9.03
CA LYS A 864 -19.89 -20.87 -10.05
C LYS A 864 -19.57 -22.28 -9.54
N PHE A 865 -19.41 -22.45 -8.23
CA PHE A 865 -19.03 -23.71 -7.58
C PHE A 865 -19.96 -24.10 -6.42
N ASP A 866 -21.17 -23.53 -6.36
CA ASP A 866 -22.25 -23.82 -5.39
C ASP A 866 -21.78 -23.84 -3.93
N LEU A 867 -20.89 -22.90 -3.58
CA LEU A 867 -20.10 -22.94 -2.34
C LEU A 867 -20.92 -22.65 -1.07
N ARG A 868 -22.24 -22.45 -1.18
CA ARG A 868 -23.12 -22.05 -0.07
C ARG A 868 -24.26 -23.00 0.24
N ASP A 869 -24.46 -24.06 -0.54
CA ASP A 869 -25.63 -24.95 -0.43
C ASP A 869 -25.78 -25.63 0.95
N ASP A 870 -24.66 -26.01 1.56
CA ASP A 870 -24.60 -26.68 2.87
C ASP A 870 -24.37 -25.72 4.07
N CYS A 871 -24.59 -24.40 3.91
CA CYS A 871 -24.39 -23.42 5.00
C CYS A 871 -25.52 -22.38 5.11
N ASP A 872 -25.60 -21.70 6.26
CA ASP A 872 -26.58 -20.64 6.50
C ASP A 872 -26.22 -19.34 5.74
N VAL A 873 -27.15 -18.39 5.67
CA VAL A 873 -26.90 -17.08 5.08
C VAL A 873 -25.84 -16.31 5.87
N GLN A 874 -24.87 -15.72 5.18
CA GLN A 874 -23.94 -14.78 5.81
C GLN A 874 -24.68 -13.48 6.13
N THR A 875 -24.77 -13.16 7.41
CA THR A 875 -25.21 -11.85 7.92
C THR A 875 -24.00 -10.94 8.10
N PHE A 876 -24.24 -9.62 8.12
CA PHE A 876 -23.19 -8.61 8.13
C PHE A 876 -23.55 -7.44 9.04
N GLY A 877 -22.53 -6.71 9.49
CA GLY A 877 -22.66 -5.41 10.15
C GLY A 877 -21.88 -4.34 9.39
N LEU A 878 -22.34 -3.09 9.40
CA LEU A 878 -21.57 -1.94 8.95
C LEU A 878 -20.85 -1.31 10.16
N GLY A 879 -19.53 -1.37 10.17
CA GLY A 879 -18.68 -0.61 11.08
C GLY A 879 -18.32 0.74 10.49
N ILE A 880 -18.57 1.83 11.22
CA ILE A 880 -18.12 3.19 10.93
C ILE A 880 -17.07 3.58 11.99
N LYS A 881 -15.96 4.19 11.56
CA LYS A 881 -14.83 4.56 12.42
C LYS A 881 -14.41 6.01 12.19
N GLU A 882 -14.06 6.70 13.27
CA GLU A 882 -13.23 7.91 13.22
C GLU A 882 -11.97 7.72 14.08
N LEU A 883 -10.88 8.39 13.68
CA LEU A 883 -9.65 8.52 14.48
C LEU A 883 -9.53 9.97 14.94
N TRP A 884 -9.36 10.16 16.25
CA TRP A 884 -9.35 11.47 16.90
C TRP A 884 -8.04 11.73 17.62
N GLN A 885 -7.50 12.93 17.46
CA GLN A 885 -6.50 13.50 18.36
C GLN A 885 -7.24 14.14 19.54
N VAL A 886 -7.10 13.60 20.75
CA VAL A 886 -7.75 14.14 21.95
C VAL A 886 -6.76 14.88 22.84
N LYS A 887 -7.27 15.65 23.80
CA LYS A 887 -6.43 16.38 24.75
C LYS A 887 -5.76 15.41 25.75
N PRO A 888 -4.52 15.65 26.19
CA PRO A 888 -3.81 14.73 27.09
C PRO A 888 -4.55 14.41 28.40
N GLU A 889 -5.27 15.38 28.97
CA GLU A 889 -5.97 15.24 30.26
C GLU A 889 -7.19 14.29 30.23
N VAL A 890 -7.73 13.97 29.04
CA VAL A 890 -8.81 12.98 28.87
C VAL A 890 -8.30 11.64 28.30
N PHE A 891 -7.01 11.55 27.99
CA PHE A 891 -6.40 10.39 27.34
C PHE A 891 -5.90 9.33 28.34
N GLN A 892 -6.13 8.05 28.03
CA GLN A 892 -5.87 6.93 28.95
C GLN A 892 -5.28 5.74 28.16
N ALA A 893 -4.03 5.87 27.70
CA ALA A 893 -3.34 4.91 26.82
C ALA A 893 -3.47 3.44 27.28
N GLY A 894 -4.06 2.58 26.44
CA GLY A 894 -4.37 1.18 26.76
C GLY A 894 -5.79 0.93 27.28
N LYS A 895 -6.66 1.96 27.37
CA LYS A 895 -8.07 1.80 27.75
C LYS A 895 -8.92 1.37 26.56
N VAL A 896 -9.73 0.34 26.77
CA VAL A 896 -10.71 -0.21 25.82
C VAL A 896 -12.12 -0.02 26.37
N VAL A 897 -13.01 0.60 25.59
CA VAL A 897 -14.42 0.79 25.94
C VAL A 897 -15.32 0.20 24.85
N HIS A 898 -16.30 -0.59 25.26
CA HIS A 898 -17.39 -1.13 24.45
C HIS A 898 -18.74 -0.74 25.05
N THR A 899 -19.74 -0.47 24.22
CA THR A 899 -21.11 -0.20 24.73
C THR A 899 -22.23 -0.79 23.87
N LEU A 900 -23.36 -1.06 24.52
CA LEU A 900 -24.64 -1.49 23.94
C LEU A 900 -25.75 -0.50 24.28
N GLY A 901 -26.85 -0.50 23.51
CA GLY A 901 -28.00 0.37 23.75
C GLY A 901 -27.91 1.67 22.95
N HIS A 902 -28.17 2.80 23.61
CA HIS A 902 -28.25 4.12 22.95
C HIS A 902 -26.98 4.41 22.11
N PRO A 903 -27.11 4.90 20.86
CA PRO A 903 -28.35 5.44 20.25
C PRO A 903 -29.28 4.41 19.61
N LEU A 904 -28.85 3.15 19.47
CA LEU A 904 -29.60 2.12 18.76
C LEU A 904 -30.86 1.67 19.52
N SER A 905 -31.89 1.32 18.75
CA SER A 905 -33.15 0.76 19.25
C SER A 905 -33.02 -0.72 19.62
N THR A 906 -33.92 -1.23 20.47
CA THR A 906 -33.87 -2.60 21.01
C THR A 906 -34.23 -3.73 20.01
N ASP A 907 -34.60 -3.36 18.79
CA ASP A 907 -34.78 -4.20 17.61
C ASP A 907 -33.59 -4.13 16.62
N THR A 908 -32.65 -3.20 16.80
CA THR A 908 -31.44 -3.06 15.97
C THR A 908 -30.24 -3.71 16.67
N TYR A 909 -29.62 -4.71 16.04
CA TYR A 909 -28.34 -5.25 16.52
C TYR A 909 -27.21 -4.25 16.28
N GLY A 910 -26.32 -4.09 17.26
CA GLY A 910 -25.14 -3.25 17.12
C GLY A 910 -24.50 -2.87 18.45
N GLY A 911 -23.47 -2.04 18.38
CA GLY A 911 -22.71 -1.60 19.53
C GLY A 911 -21.52 -0.71 19.15
N SER A 912 -21.03 0.05 20.11
CA SER A 912 -19.98 1.06 19.92
C SER A 912 -18.63 0.63 20.49
N PHE A 913 -17.55 1.23 20.01
CA PHE A 913 -16.23 1.13 20.63
C PHE A 913 -15.53 2.49 20.77
N MET A 914 -14.63 2.58 21.75
CA MET A 914 -13.66 3.68 21.94
C MET A 914 -12.38 3.11 22.56
N TYR A 915 -11.26 3.21 21.84
CA TYR A 915 -9.96 2.68 22.26
C TYR A 915 -8.90 3.78 22.28
N HIS A 916 -8.20 3.94 23.41
CA HIS A 916 -7.14 4.94 23.60
C HIS A 916 -5.78 4.33 23.24
N MET A 917 -5.18 4.80 22.14
CA MET A 917 -4.03 4.19 21.46
C MET A 917 -2.68 4.70 22.03
N GLU A 918 -1.76 5.09 21.17
CA GLU A 918 -0.55 5.88 21.44
C GLU A 918 -0.79 7.37 21.07
N ASP A 919 0.17 8.26 21.33
CA ASP A 919 0.22 9.67 20.87
C ASP A 919 -1.06 10.51 21.10
N ASN A 920 -1.80 10.26 22.18
CA ASN A 920 -3.11 10.86 22.48
C ASN A 920 -4.19 10.63 21.41
N LEU A 921 -4.06 9.56 20.61
CA LEU A 921 -5.02 9.17 19.59
C LEU A 921 -6.11 8.23 20.16
N VAL A 922 -7.36 8.47 19.79
CA VAL A 922 -8.52 7.65 20.17
C VAL A 922 -9.26 7.16 18.93
N SER A 923 -9.38 5.85 18.82
CA SER A 923 -10.12 5.14 17.76
C SER A 923 -11.56 4.91 18.25
N ILE A 924 -12.55 5.53 17.62
CA ILE A 924 -13.97 5.38 17.98
C ILE A 924 -14.77 4.82 16.81
N GLY A 925 -15.90 4.17 17.12
CA GLY A 925 -16.81 3.71 16.07
C GLY A 925 -18.11 3.10 16.57
N LEU A 926 -19.02 2.88 15.62
CA LEU A 926 -20.30 2.20 15.81
C LEU A 926 -20.42 1.07 14.78
N VAL A 927 -20.86 -0.10 15.22
CA VAL A 927 -21.29 -1.21 14.36
C VAL A 927 -22.80 -1.29 14.40
N VAL A 928 -23.43 -1.37 13.22
CA VAL A 928 -24.87 -1.60 13.05
C VAL A 928 -25.08 -2.85 12.20
N GLY A 929 -25.77 -3.85 12.73
CA GLY A 929 -26.14 -5.08 12.01
C GLY A 929 -27.06 -4.75 10.85
N LEU A 930 -26.70 -5.18 9.63
CA LEU A 930 -27.45 -4.91 8.41
C LEU A 930 -28.77 -5.69 8.33
N ASP A 931 -29.07 -6.53 9.31
CA ASP A 931 -30.38 -7.15 9.53
C ASP A 931 -31.45 -6.18 10.07
N TYR A 932 -31.11 -4.90 10.34
CA TYR A 932 -32.05 -3.87 10.78
C TYR A 932 -33.27 -3.73 9.86
N GLU A 933 -34.46 -3.53 10.42
CA GLU A 933 -35.71 -3.57 9.65
C GLU A 933 -36.14 -2.20 9.10
N ASN A 934 -35.83 -1.09 9.79
CA ASN A 934 -36.35 0.24 9.46
C ASN A 934 -35.54 0.92 8.32
N PRO A 935 -36.12 1.21 7.13
CA PRO A 935 -35.42 1.85 6.02
C PRO A 935 -35.10 3.34 6.24
N TYR A 936 -35.59 3.95 7.32
CA TYR A 936 -35.22 5.30 7.75
C TYR A 936 -33.93 5.35 8.59
N LEU A 937 -33.44 4.21 9.08
CA LEU A 937 -32.21 4.14 9.87
C LEU A 937 -31.00 4.51 9.00
N ASN A 938 -30.22 5.48 9.47
CA ASN A 938 -28.98 5.91 8.83
C ASN A 938 -27.81 5.61 9.79
N PRO A 939 -27.00 4.56 9.54
CA PRO A 939 -25.92 4.16 10.45
C PRO A 939 -24.87 5.25 10.70
N TYR A 940 -24.65 6.15 9.73
CA TYR A 940 -23.76 7.30 9.91
C TYR A 940 -24.36 8.31 10.89
N GLN A 941 -25.66 8.61 10.79
CA GLN A 941 -26.33 9.54 11.71
C GLN A 941 -26.48 8.94 13.12
N GLU A 942 -26.68 7.62 13.25
CA GLU A 942 -26.58 6.95 14.56
C GLU A 942 -25.16 7.10 15.13
N PHE A 943 -24.10 6.93 14.32
CA PHE A 943 -22.74 7.14 14.78
C PHE A 943 -22.45 8.61 15.17
N GLN A 944 -23.00 9.61 14.46
CA GLN A 944 -22.91 11.01 14.90
C GLN A 944 -23.70 11.23 16.21
N ARG A 945 -24.92 10.70 16.34
CA ARG A 945 -25.72 10.78 17.59
C ARG A 945 -25.01 10.12 18.78
N MET A 946 -24.36 8.98 18.57
CA MET A 946 -23.55 8.28 19.59
C MET A 946 -22.50 9.20 20.22
N LYS A 947 -21.82 10.02 19.40
CA LYS A 947 -20.76 10.93 19.88
C LYS A 947 -21.28 12.06 20.79
N GLN A 948 -22.58 12.36 20.75
CA GLN A 948 -23.22 13.33 21.64
C GLN A 948 -23.48 12.76 23.05
N HIS A 949 -23.52 11.43 23.22
CA HIS A 949 -23.70 10.82 24.55
C HIS A 949 -22.47 11.12 25.44
N PRO A 950 -22.65 11.48 26.74
CA PRO A 950 -21.56 11.97 27.59
C PRO A 950 -20.29 11.10 27.68
N VAL A 951 -20.41 9.78 27.51
CA VAL A 951 -19.26 8.84 27.45
C VAL A 951 -18.28 9.16 26.33
N PHE A 952 -18.77 9.63 25.19
CA PHE A 952 -17.94 9.99 24.04
C PHE A 952 -17.63 11.48 24.07
N ARG A 953 -18.65 12.34 24.29
CA ARG A 953 -18.46 13.79 24.27
C ARG A 953 -17.35 14.24 25.23
N SER A 954 -17.28 13.69 26.46
CA SER A 954 -16.24 14.05 27.43
C SER A 954 -14.81 13.65 27.05
N VAL A 955 -14.61 12.91 25.96
CA VAL A 955 -13.29 12.51 25.43
C VAL A 955 -12.97 13.24 24.11
N LEU A 956 -13.99 13.63 23.35
CA LEU A 956 -13.86 14.25 22.02
C LEU A 956 -13.93 15.78 22.06
N GLU A 957 -14.47 16.38 23.13
CA GLU A 957 -14.74 17.81 23.21
C GLU A 957 -13.48 18.68 23.25
N GLY A 958 -13.25 19.43 22.18
CA GLY A 958 -12.00 20.18 21.94
C GLY A 958 -10.82 19.30 21.51
N GLY A 959 -11.07 18.06 21.07
CA GLY A 959 -10.15 17.29 20.22
C GLY A 959 -10.39 17.54 18.73
N GLN A 960 -9.63 16.87 17.87
CA GLN A 960 -9.70 16.98 16.42
C GLN A 960 -9.95 15.62 15.77
N CYS A 961 -11.00 15.51 14.94
CA CYS A 961 -11.22 14.35 14.08
C CYS A 961 -10.19 14.35 12.93
N ILE A 962 -9.21 13.45 13.00
CA ILE A 962 -8.12 13.33 12.02
C ILE A 962 -8.57 12.55 10.79
N GLN A 963 -9.33 11.47 11.00
CA GLN A 963 -9.63 10.51 9.92
C GLN A 963 -11.01 9.86 10.08
N TYR A 964 -11.61 9.46 8.96
CA TYR A 964 -12.93 8.81 8.88
C TYR A 964 -12.90 7.60 7.94
N GLY A 965 -13.76 6.60 8.18
CA GLY A 965 -14.06 5.56 7.18
C GLY A 965 -15.14 4.59 7.61
N ALA A 966 -15.48 3.66 6.71
CA ALA A 966 -16.48 2.63 6.99
C ALA A 966 -16.22 1.32 6.23
N ARG A 967 -16.52 0.19 6.86
CA ARG A 967 -16.32 -1.16 6.31
C ARG A 967 -17.35 -2.14 6.85
N THR A 968 -17.87 -3.04 6.02
CA THR A 968 -18.69 -4.15 6.51
C THR A 968 -17.85 -5.25 7.16
N ILE A 969 -18.41 -5.89 8.19
CA ILE A 969 -17.87 -7.06 8.88
C ILE A 969 -18.84 -8.23 8.73
N ASN A 970 -18.33 -9.46 8.78
CA ASN A 970 -19.14 -10.68 8.79
C ASN A 970 -19.72 -10.91 10.20
N GLU A 971 -20.99 -11.27 10.29
CA GLU A 971 -21.67 -11.58 11.55
C GLU A 971 -22.29 -12.99 11.58
N GLY A 972 -22.24 -13.73 10.46
CA GLY A 972 -22.83 -15.06 10.33
C GLY A 972 -22.14 -16.17 11.15
N GLY A 973 -20.89 -15.97 11.57
CA GLY A 973 -20.14 -16.91 12.41
C GLY A 973 -19.99 -18.31 11.79
N LEU A 974 -19.90 -19.34 12.66
CA LEU A 974 -19.63 -20.73 12.29
C LEU A 974 -20.62 -21.29 11.25
N GLN A 975 -21.90 -20.94 11.37
CA GLN A 975 -22.99 -21.43 10.52
C GLN A 975 -22.89 -20.97 9.06
N SER A 976 -22.23 -19.85 8.81
CA SER A 976 -22.25 -19.15 7.52
C SER A 976 -20.94 -19.32 6.74
N ILE A 977 -20.04 -20.17 7.24
CA ILE A 977 -18.78 -20.53 6.57
C ILE A 977 -19.13 -21.33 5.30
N PRO A 978 -18.73 -20.88 4.10
CA PRO A 978 -18.97 -21.59 2.85
C PRO A 978 -18.07 -22.83 2.71
N LYS A 979 -18.32 -23.64 1.68
CA LYS A 979 -17.31 -24.56 1.15
C LYS A 979 -16.07 -23.75 0.75
N LEU A 980 -14.92 -24.11 1.32
CA LEU A 980 -13.71 -23.27 1.30
C LEU A 980 -12.80 -23.51 0.09
N ILE A 981 -13.01 -24.59 -0.65
CA ILE A 981 -12.11 -25.08 -1.69
C ILE A 981 -12.87 -25.48 -2.95
N PHE A 982 -12.24 -25.26 -4.09
CA PHE A 982 -12.72 -25.58 -5.43
C PHE A 982 -11.52 -25.82 -6.37
N PRO A 983 -11.72 -26.42 -7.55
CA PRO A 983 -10.64 -26.64 -8.51
C PRO A 983 -9.92 -25.33 -8.86
N GLY A 984 -8.62 -25.26 -8.58
CA GLY A 984 -7.77 -24.09 -8.81
C GLY A 984 -7.80 -23.01 -7.72
N GLY A 985 -8.49 -23.19 -6.58
CA GLY A 985 -8.45 -22.15 -5.54
C GLY A 985 -9.16 -22.41 -4.20
N ALA A 986 -9.02 -21.44 -3.31
CA ALA A 986 -9.59 -21.48 -1.96
C ALA A 986 -9.92 -20.10 -1.38
N LEU A 987 -10.79 -20.07 -0.36
CA LEU A 987 -11.24 -18.86 0.35
C LEU A 987 -10.58 -18.73 1.74
N ILE A 988 -10.02 -17.56 2.06
CA ILE A 988 -9.33 -17.31 3.34
C ILE A 988 -9.79 -16.03 4.05
N GLY A 989 -9.72 -16.01 5.39
CA GLY A 989 -10.10 -14.87 6.21
C GLY A 989 -11.56 -14.43 6.10
N CYS A 990 -11.81 -13.12 6.14
CA CYS A 990 -13.15 -12.54 6.10
C CYS A 990 -13.89 -12.76 4.77
N THR A 991 -13.20 -13.25 3.73
CA THR A 991 -13.79 -13.76 2.49
C THR A 991 -14.76 -14.92 2.76
N ALA A 992 -14.31 -15.89 3.57
CA ALA A 992 -15.14 -16.99 4.07
C ALA A 992 -15.97 -16.59 5.32
N GLY A 993 -15.46 -15.64 6.11
CA GLY A 993 -16.19 -14.99 7.19
C GLY A 993 -15.81 -15.41 8.61
N PHE A 994 -14.54 -15.73 8.84
CA PHE A 994 -14.01 -16.18 10.14
C PHE A 994 -13.92 -15.06 11.21
N VAL A 995 -15.04 -14.38 11.52
CA VAL A 995 -15.12 -13.29 12.49
C VAL A 995 -15.79 -13.76 13.77
N ASN A 996 -15.12 -13.55 14.91
CA ASN A 996 -15.72 -13.75 16.22
C ASN A 996 -16.47 -12.47 16.63
N VAL A 997 -17.77 -12.44 16.33
CA VAL A 997 -18.63 -11.26 16.50
C VAL A 997 -18.65 -10.76 17.95
N PRO A 998 -18.87 -11.60 18.98
CA PRO A 998 -18.93 -11.13 20.37
C PRO A 998 -17.57 -10.70 20.96
N LYS A 999 -16.45 -11.17 20.40
CA LYS A 999 -15.10 -10.61 20.69
C LYS A 999 -14.81 -9.30 19.94
N ILE A 1000 -15.58 -9.01 18.89
CA ILE A 1000 -15.31 -8.01 17.83
C ILE A 1000 -13.92 -8.22 17.19
N LYS A 1001 -13.55 -9.48 16.91
CA LYS A 1001 -12.20 -9.85 16.41
C LYS A 1001 -12.26 -10.78 15.20
N GLY A 1002 -11.69 -10.34 14.08
CA GLY A 1002 -11.48 -11.15 12.87
C GLY A 1002 -9.99 -11.35 12.50
N ASN A 1003 -9.12 -10.39 12.82
CA ASN A 1003 -7.74 -10.36 12.28
C ASN A 1003 -6.92 -11.62 12.59
N HIS A 1004 -6.88 -12.07 13.84
CA HIS A 1004 -6.20 -13.31 14.25
C HIS A 1004 -6.69 -14.57 13.49
N ASN A 1005 -7.99 -14.83 13.47
CA ASN A 1005 -8.62 -15.89 12.67
C ASN A 1005 -8.31 -15.76 11.17
N ALA A 1006 -8.26 -14.54 10.63
CA ALA A 1006 -7.92 -14.29 9.24
C ALA A 1006 -6.45 -14.64 8.93
N MET A 1007 -5.51 -14.23 9.77
CA MET A 1007 -4.10 -14.60 9.65
C MET A 1007 -3.92 -16.13 9.69
N LYS A 1008 -4.49 -16.79 10.72
CA LYS A 1008 -4.34 -18.25 10.87
C LYS A 1008 -5.01 -19.05 9.75
N THR A 1009 -6.17 -18.63 9.25
CA THR A 1009 -6.78 -19.29 8.08
C THR A 1009 -5.97 -19.11 6.80
N GLY A 1010 -5.26 -17.98 6.65
CA GLY A 1010 -4.24 -17.81 5.61
C GLY A 1010 -3.09 -18.80 5.74
N MET A 1011 -2.55 -18.98 6.95
CA MET A 1011 -1.46 -19.94 7.22
C MET A 1011 -1.85 -21.39 6.91
N LEU A 1012 -3.02 -21.83 7.37
CA LEU A 1012 -3.49 -23.21 7.15
C LEU A 1012 -3.79 -23.51 5.68
N ALA A 1013 -4.22 -22.49 4.91
CA ALA A 1013 -4.35 -22.60 3.46
C ALA A 1013 -2.99 -22.61 2.76
N ALA A 1014 -2.02 -21.80 3.21
CA ALA A 1014 -0.65 -21.79 2.72
C ALA A 1014 0.08 -23.14 2.93
N GLU A 1015 -0.10 -23.76 4.10
CA GLU A 1015 0.44 -25.09 4.39
C GLU A 1015 -0.14 -26.15 3.42
N ALA A 1016 -1.46 -26.15 3.18
CA ALA A 1016 -2.10 -27.06 2.23
C ALA A 1016 -1.74 -26.75 0.77
N ALA A 1017 -1.58 -25.47 0.42
CA ALA A 1017 -1.13 -25.00 -0.89
C ALA A 1017 0.27 -25.51 -1.22
N PHE A 1018 1.21 -25.30 -0.29
CA PHE A 1018 2.60 -25.76 -0.42
C PHE A 1018 2.67 -27.29 -0.58
N GLU A 1019 1.99 -28.04 0.30
CA GLU A 1019 1.88 -29.51 0.20
C GLU A 1019 1.41 -29.96 -1.19
N SER A 1020 0.39 -29.29 -1.74
CA SER A 1020 -0.21 -29.66 -3.03
C SER A 1020 0.67 -29.28 -4.22
N LEU A 1021 1.27 -28.10 -4.19
CA LEU A 1021 2.12 -27.56 -5.28
C LEU A 1021 3.44 -28.32 -5.41
N ILE A 1022 4.11 -28.62 -4.29
CA ILE A 1022 5.34 -29.41 -4.31
C ILE A 1022 5.05 -30.82 -4.81
N LYS A 1023 3.97 -31.46 -4.32
CA LYS A 1023 3.54 -32.78 -4.81
C LYS A 1023 3.24 -32.77 -6.31
N GLN A 1024 2.52 -31.77 -6.83
CA GLN A 1024 2.23 -31.69 -8.26
C GLN A 1024 3.49 -31.46 -9.12
N LYS A 1025 4.47 -30.67 -8.63
CA LYS A 1025 5.77 -30.51 -9.29
C LYS A 1025 6.62 -31.78 -9.27
N GLU A 1026 6.45 -32.64 -8.26
CA GLU A 1026 7.18 -33.92 -8.13
C GLU A 1026 6.50 -35.10 -8.86
N GLU A 1027 5.19 -35.02 -9.10
CA GLU A 1027 4.41 -36.03 -9.88
C GLU A 1027 4.23 -35.66 -11.36
N GLU A 1028 4.76 -34.51 -11.81
CA GLU A 1028 4.63 -33.95 -13.18
C GLU A 1028 3.17 -33.77 -13.70
N GLU A 1029 2.15 -33.88 -12.85
CA GLU A 1029 0.70 -33.77 -13.20
C GLU A 1029 0.23 -32.32 -13.54
N SER A 1030 0.95 -31.59 -14.40
CA SER A 1030 0.73 -30.15 -14.69
C SER A 1030 -0.69 -29.76 -15.11
N ASN A 1031 -1.41 -30.64 -15.80
CA ASN A 1031 -2.75 -30.36 -16.34
C ASN A 1031 -3.90 -30.48 -15.32
N LYS A 1032 -3.64 -31.03 -14.13
CA LYS A 1032 -4.68 -31.32 -13.14
C LYS A 1032 -4.97 -30.10 -12.25
N ALA A 1033 -6.25 -29.79 -12.03
CA ALA A 1033 -6.63 -28.69 -11.14
C ALA A 1033 -6.37 -29.03 -9.66
N ILE A 1034 -5.66 -28.17 -8.94
CA ILE A 1034 -5.39 -28.35 -7.51
C ILE A 1034 -6.68 -28.18 -6.70
N VAL A 1035 -6.91 -29.07 -5.73
CA VAL A 1035 -7.97 -28.93 -4.72
C VAL A 1035 -7.34 -29.12 -3.33
N LEU A 1036 -7.46 -28.11 -2.46
CA LEU A 1036 -6.80 -28.12 -1.13
C LEU A 1036 -7.56 -28.94 -0.10
N GLU A 1037 -7.75 -30.24 -0.33
CA GLU A 1037 -8.57 -31.14 0.52
C GLU A 1037 -8.16 -31.13 2.00
N ASN A 1038 -6.86 -30.96 2.28
CA ASN A 1038 -6.32 -30.84 3.65
C ASN A 1038 -6.78 -29.57 4.39
N TYR A 1039 -7.08 -28.45 3.70
CA TYR A 1039 -7.32 -27.15 4.35
C TYR A 1039 -8.58 -27.13 5.23
N PRO A 1040 -9.77 -27.61 4.79
CA PRO A 1040 -10.94 -27.69 5.66
C PRO A 1040 -10.73 -28.53 6.93
N GLU A 1041 -9.98 -29.64 6.85
CA GLU A 1041 -9.70 -30.49 8.01
C GLU A 1041 -8.64 -29.91 8.94
N LYS A 1042 -7.60 -29.26 8.38
CA LYS A 1042 -6.65 -28.44 9.16
C LYS A 1042 -7.38 -27.32 9.90
N LEU A 1043 -8.33 -26.65 9.25
CA LEU A 1043 -9.16 -25.60 9.87
C LEU A 1043 -10.01 -26.15 11.02
N LYS A 1044 -10.77 -27.23 10.81
CA LYS A 1044 -11.64 -27.85 11.84
C LYS A 1044 -10.87 -28.29 13.09
N LYS A 1045 -9.60 -28.66 12.95
CA LYS A 1045 -8.69 -29.06 14.03
C LYS A 1045 -8.00 -27.86 14.71
N SER A 1046 -8.02 -26.68 14.10
CA SER A 1046 -7.37 -25.48 14.61
C SER A 1046 -8.18 -24.75 15.69
N TRP A 1047 -7.52 -23.88 16.45
CA TRP A 1047 -8.18 -23.03 17.44
C TRP A 1047 -9.21 -22.06 16.84
N VAL A 1048 -9.12 -21.71 15.55
CA VAL A 1048 -10.12 -20.86 14.85
C VAL A 1048 -11.51 -21.52 14.85
N TRP A 1049 -11.57 -22.84 14.66
CA TRP A 1049 -12.85 -23.56 14.66
C TRP A 1049 -13.46 -23.62 16.07
N SER A 1050 -12.63 -23.82 17.09
CA SER A 1050 -13.03 -23.76 18.50
C SER A 1050 -13.49 -22.35 18.91
N ASP A 1051 -12.79 -21.32 18.47
CA ASP A 1051 -13.11 -19.90 18.72
C ASP A 1051 -14.50 -19.51 18.18
N LEU A 1052 -14.80 -19.89 16.95
CA LEU A 1052 -16.11 -19.65 16.32
C LEU A 1052 -17.20 -20.57 16.89
N LYS A 1053 -16.87 -21.79 17.32
CA LYS A 1053 -17.79 -22.72 17.98
C LYS A 1053 -18.20 -22.26 19.38
N GLU A 1054 -17.31 -21.65 20.16
CA GLU A 1054 -17.62 -21.10 21.48
C GLU A 1054 -18.76 -20.04 21.43
N VAL A 1055 -18.89 -19.34 20.30
CA VAL A 1055 -19.81 -18.19 20.13
C VAL A 1055 -20.98 -18.41 19.17
N LYS A 1056 -21.07 -19.57 18.50
CA LYS A 1056 -21.98 -19.86 17.37
C LYS A 1056 -23.41 -19.34 17.51
N ASN A 1057 -24.03 -19.50 18.68
CA ASN A 1057 -25.44 -19.19 18.90
C ASN A 1057 -25.70 -17.74 19.37
N ILE A 1058 -24.65 -16.95 19.66
CA ILE A 1058 -24.79 -15.63 20.26
C ILE A 1058 -25.44 -14.63 19.29
N ARG A 1059 -24.94 -14.49 18.06
CA ARG A 1059 -25.52 -13.54 17.09
C ARG A 1059 -26.96 -13.91 16.65
N PRO A 1060 -27.29 -15.18 16.31
CA PRO A 1060 -28.67 -15.55 15.96
C PRO A 1060 -29.70 -15.31 17.06
N SER A 1061 -29.34 -15.41 18.34
CA SER A 1061 -30.31 -15.26 19.44
C SER A 1061 -30.90 -13.84 19.53
N PHE A 1062 -30.22 -12.82 19.01
CA PHE A 1062 -30.74 -11.46 18.91
C PHE A 1062 -31.90 -11.30 17.91
N HIS A 1063 -32.16 -12.29 17.04
CA HIS A 1063 -33.40 -12.34 16.25
C HIS A 1063 -34.67 -12.57 17.09
N TRP A 1064 -34.53 -12.86 18.39
CA TRP A 1064 -35.62 -12.84 19.37
C TRP A 1064 -35.77 -11.46 20.07
N GLY A 1065 -35.06 -10.43 19.60
CA GLY A 1065 -34.97 -9.10 20.21
C GLY A 1065 -33.86 -9.00 21.25
N PHE A 1066 -33.51 -7.76 21.63
CA PHE A 1066 -32.35 -7.47 22.48
C PHE A 1066 -32.33 -8.24 23.82
N LEU A 1067 -33.43 -8.22 24.58
CA LEU A 1067 -33.43 -8.82 25.93
C LEU A 1067 -33.36 -10.36 25.90
N PRO A 1068 -34.18 -11.09 25.10
CA PRO A 1068 -34.01 -12.54 24.97
C PRO A 1068 -32.65 -12.94 24.38
N GLY A 1069 -32.13 -12.18 23.41
CA GLY A 1069 -30.79 -12.38 22.85
C GLY A 1069 -29.68 -12.22 23.89
N LEU A 1070 -29.74 -11.18 24.73
CA LEU A 1070 -28.79 -10.94 25.82
C LEU A 1070 -28.85 -12.04 26.90
N ILE A 1071 -30.05 -12.48 27.28
CA ILE A 1071 -30.24 -13.61 28.23
C ILE A 1071 -29.65 -14.90 27.64
N TYR A 1072 -29.98 -15.23 26.40
CA TYR A 1072 -29.42 -16.42 25.74
C TYR A 1072 -27.90 -16.32 25.60
N SER A 1073 -27.37 -15.15 25.28
CA SER A 1073 -25.92 -14.90 25.19
C SER A 1073 -25.21 -15.21 26.51
N ALA A 1074 -25.80 -14.83 27.66
CA ALA A 1074 -25.27 -15.20 28.97
C ALA A 1074 -25.31 -16.73 29.21
N LEU A 1075 -26.38 -17.42 28.81
CA LEU A 1075 -26.46 -18.88 28.91
C LEU A 1075 -25.39 -19.57 28.04
N GLU A 1076 -25.21 -19.14 26.79
CA GLU A 1076 -24.19 -19.69 25.89
C GLU A 1076 -22.76 -19.41 26.38
N MET A 1077 -22.48 -18.20 26.87
CA MET A 1077 -21.14 -17.82 27.34
C MET A 1077 -20.73 -18.44 28.67
N TYR A 1078 -21.63 -18.48 29.66
CA TYR A 1078 -21.26 -18.89 31.03
C TYR A 1078 -21.55 -20.38 31.30
N ILE A 1079 -22.64 -20.92 30.75
CA ILE A 1079 -23.11 -22.29 31.00
C ILE A 1079 -22.70 -23.25 29.88
N PHE A 1080 -23.14 -23.03 28.63
CA PHE A 1080 -22.91 -24.01 27.55
C PHE A 1080 -21.49 -23.96 26.99
N ARG A 1081 -20.87 -22.79 26.91
CA ARG A 1081 -19.51 -22.54 26.37
C ARG A 1081 -19.33 -23.12 24.96
N GLY A 1082 -20.32 -22.91 24.08
CA GLY A 1082 -20.37 -23.46 22.71
C GLY A 1082 -20.78 -24.94 22.62
N ASN A 1083 -20.99 -25.63 23.75
CA ASN A 1083 -21.38 -27.05 23.79
C ASN A 1083 -22.91 -27.26 23.82
N ALA A 1084 -23.70 -26.22 23.51
CA ALA A 1084 -25.12 -26.37 23.27
C ALA A 1084 -25.34 -27.42 22.14
N PRO A 1085 -26.18 -28.46 22.36
CA PRO A 1085 -26.36 -29.57 21.42
C PRO A 1085 -27.21 -29.20 20.18
N TRP A 1086 -27.60 -27.93 20.07
CA TRP A 1086 -28.23 -27.31 18.90
C TRP A 1086 -27.35 -26.17 18.37
N THR A 1087 -27.62 -25.78 17.13
CA THR A 1087 -27.05 -24.57 16.52
C THR A 1087 -28.20 -23.73 15.97
N LEU A 1088 -28.25 -22.44 16.34
CA LEU A 1088 -29.27 -21.50 15.90
C LEU A 1088 -28.97 -20.98 14.49
N SER A 1089 -30.02 -20.70 13.72
CA SER A 1089 -29.92 -20.22 12.34
C SER A 1089 -30.27 -18.72 12.22
N HIS A 1090 -29.64 -18.04 11.27
CA HIS A 1090 -29.93 -16.64 10.90
C HIS A 1090 -31.17 -16.53 9.99
N GLY A 1091 -31.43 -17.55 9.16
CA GLY A 1091 -32.65 -17.68 8.36
C GLY A 1091 -32.73 -16.70 7.19
N LYS A 1092 -33.28 -15.50 7.40
CA LYS A 1092 -33.39 -14.47 6.35
C LYS A 1092 -32.08 -13.67 6.22
N PRO A 1093 -31.56 -13.45 5.00
CA PRO A 1093 -30.43 -12.55 4.78
C PRO A 1093 -30.83 -11.08 4.97
N ASP A 1094 -29.85 -10.26 5.30
CA ASP A 1094 -29.96 -8.85 5.72
C ASP A 1094 -30.89 -7.97 4.87
N HIS A 1095 -30.84 -8.11 3.55
CA HIS A 1095 -31.67 -7.32 2.63
C HIS A 1095 -33.18 -7.65 2.72
N GLN A 1096 -33.56 -8.89 3.05
CA GLN A 1096 -34.95 -9.37 3.11
C GLN A 1096 -35.65 -9.07 4.44
N ARG A 1097 -34.98 -8.31 5.31
CA ARG A 1097 -35.47 -7.89 6.63
C ARG A 1097 -35.92 -6.42 6.64
N THR A 1098 -35.50 -5.63 5.66
CA THR A 1098 -35.97 -4.26 5.47
C THR A 1098 -37.49 -4.26 5.25
N LYS A 1099 -38.23 -3.55 6.09
CA LYS A 1099 -39.69 -3.34 5.99
C LYS A 1099 -40.03 -2.19 5.05
N PRO A 1100 -41.24 -2.16 4.46
CA PRO A 1100 -41.72 -0.99 3.72
C PRO A 1100 -41.64 0.29 4.57
N ALA A 1101 -41.41 1.43 3.93
CA ALA A 1101 -41.40 2.74 4.58
C ALA A 1101 -42.75 3.07 5.25
N SER A 1102 -43.86 2.61 4.66
CA SER A 1102 -45.22 2.74 5.20
C SER A 1102 -45.47 1.93 6.49
N GLU A 1103 -44.62 0.95 6.80
CA GLU A 1103 -44.69 0.14 8.03
C GLU A 1103 -43.67 0.60 9.09
N SER A 1104 -42.95 1.69 8.84
CA SER A 1104 -41.73 2.05 9.56
C SER A 1104 -41.74 3.50 10.08
N THR A 1105 -41.30 3.70 11.33
CA THR A 1105 -41.23 5.03 11.94
C THR A 1105 -40.06 5.83 11.36
N LYS A 1106 -40.37 7.00 10.78
CA LYS A 1106 -39.34 7.93 10.28
C LYS A 1106 -38.52 8.51 11.44
N ILE A 1107 -37.19 8.42 11.32
CA ILE A 1107 -36.24 8.89 12.33
C ILE A 1107 -35.79 10.31 11.99
N THR A 1108 -35.86 11.21 12.97
CA THR A 1108 -35.34 12.59 12.88
C THR A 1108 -34.00 12.64 13.61
N TYR A 1109 -32.93 12.90 12.87
CA TYR A 1109 -31.58 13.04 13.42
C TYR A 1109 -31.26 14.50 13.76
N PRO A 1110 -30.45 14.75 14.81
CA PRO A 1110 -29.98 16.11 15.12
C PRO A 1110 -29.08 16.64 14.01
N LYS A 1111 -29.02 17.96 13.84
CA LYS A 1111 -28.00 18.58 12.99
C LYS A 1111 -26.61 18.41 13.64
N PRO A 1112 -25.54 18.24 12.85
CA PRO A 1112 -24.19 18.23 13.38
C PRO A 1112 -23.81 19.59 13.99
N ASP A 1113 -23.03 19.56 15.07
CA ASP A 1113 -22.52 20.75 15.75
C ASP A 1113 -21.22 21.31 15.16
N GLY A 1114 -20.60 20.60 14.21
CA GLY A 1114 -19.34 20.98 13.57
C GLY A 1114 -18.09 20.77 14.44
N LEU A 1115 -18.26 20.34 15.69
CA LEU A 1115 -17.20 20.23 16.70
C LEU A 1115 -16.92 18.76 17.06
N VAL A 1116 -17.96 18.07 17.53
CA VAL A 1116 -17.93 16.65 17.89
C VAL A 1116 -18.63 15.80 16.82
N THR A 1117 -19.55 16.41 16.08
CA THR A 1117 -20.37 15.79 15.03
C THR A 1117 -20.31 16.58 13.73
N PHE A 1118 -20.37 15.87 12.60
CA PHE A 1118 -20.12 16.43 11.26
C PHE A 1118 -21.19 16.03 10.25
N ASP A 1119 -21.28 16.78 9.15
CA ASP A 1119 -21.99 16.32 7.95
C ASP A 1119 -21.20 15.21 7.23
N LEU A 1120 -21.88 14.47 6.36
CA LEU A 1120 -21.32 13.31 5.71
C LEU A 1120 -20.16 13.63 4.74
N MET A 1121 -20.14 14.81 4.11
CA MET A 1121 -19.08 15.18 3.16
C MET A 1121 -17.80 15.62 3.88
N THR A 1122 -17.94 16.33 5.01
CA THR A 1122 -16.83 16.59 5.96
C THR A 1122 -16.23 15.31 6.52
N SER A 1123 -17.02 14.24 6.71
CA SER A 1123 -16.49 12.92 7.01
C SER A 1123 -15.85 12.22 5.80
N VAL A 1124 -16.48 12.24 4.62
CA VAL A 1124 -15.93 11.60 3.40
C VAL A 1124 -14.57 12.17 3.01
N SER A 1125 -14.35 13.48 3.07
CA SER A 1125 -13.04 14.08 2.78
C SER A 1125 -11.92 13.57 3.70
N ARG A 1126 -12.24 13.32 4.99
CA ARG A 1126 -11.32 12.70 5.97
C ARG A 1126 -11.06 11.20 5.77
N SER A 1127 -11.68 10.57 4.75
CA SER A 1127 -11.28 9.22 4.30
C SER A 1127 -10.19 9.25 3.22
N GLY A 1128 -9.92 10.42 2.62
CA GLY A 1128 -9.04 10.58 1.47
C GLY A 1128 -9.51 9.83 0.22
N THR A 1129 -10.76 9.35 0.17
CA THR A 1129 -11.26 8.57 -0.96
C THR A 1129 -11.33 9.41 -2.23
N ASN A 1130 -10.80 8.88 -3.33
CA ASN A 1130 -10.96 9.46 -4.66
C ASN A 1130 -10.93 8.37 -5.75
N HIS A 1131 -11.45 8.68 -6.93
CA HIS A 1131 -11.39 7.86 -8.13
C HIS A 1131 -11.18 8.77 -9.34
N GLU A 1132 -10.71 8.23 -10.48
CA GLU A 1132 -10.82 8.93 -11.77
C GLU A 1132 -12.31 9.21 -12.07
N GLU A 1133 -12.67 10.45 -12.38
CA GLU A 1133 -14.06 10.89 -12.55
C GLU A 1133 -14.68 10.40 -13.88
N ASN A 1134 -13.85 10.27 -14.91
CA ASN A 1134 -14.23 9.79 -16.25
C ASN A 1134 -14.16 8.26 -16.38
N GLN A 1135 -14.57 7.51 -15.35
CA GLN A 1135 -14.71 6.05 -15.43
C GLN A 1135 -16.17 5.59 -15.26
N PRO A 1136 -16.55 4.40 -15.76
CA PRO A 1136 -17.86 3.81 -15.48
C PRO A 1136 -18.09 3.61 -13.97
N ALA A 1137 -19.32 3.86 -13.51
CA ALA A 1137 -19.66 3.64 -12.11
C ALA A 1137 -19.50 2.15 -11.72
N HIS A 1138 -18.55 1.86 -10.83
CA HIS A 1138 -18.31 0.52 -10.28
C HIS A 1138 -19.43 0.02 -9.34
N LEU A 1139 -20.41 0.88 -9.06
CA LEU A 1139 -21.69 0.58 -8.43
C LEU A 1139 -22.73 0.38 -9.54
N LYS A 1140 -22.80 -0.82 -10.10
CA LYS A 1140 -23.71 -1.10 -11.23
C LYS A 1140 -25.13 -1.33 -10.71
N VAL A 1141 -26.13 -0.74 -11.37
CA VAL A 1141 -27.56 -0.97 -11.08
C VAL A 1141 -28.14 -1.80 -12.23
N ARG A 1142 -28.72 -2.96 -11.93
CA ARG A 1142 -29.20 -3.93 -12.93
C ARG A 1142 -30.49 -3.45 -13.64
N ASP A 1143 -31.42 -2.83 -12.92
CA ASP A 1143 -32.58 -2.13 -13.46
C ASP A 1143 -32.90 -0.86 -12.63
N TYR A 1144 -32.70 0.32 -13.24
CA TYR A 1144 -33.05 1.60 -12.61
C TYR A 1144 -34.56 1.71 -12.30
N LYS A 1145 -35.44 1.06 -13.07
CA LYS A 1145 -36.89 1.04 -12.82
C LYS A 1145 -37.27 0.18 -11.62
N VAL A 1146 -36.38 -0.68 -11.12
CA VAL A 1146 -36.54 -1.35 -9.81
C VAL A 1146 -36.10 -0.43 -8.69
N ALA A 1147 -35.00 0.32 -8.86
CA ALA A 1147 -34.59 1.33 -7.89
C ALA A 1147 -35.68 2.41 -7.69
N GLU A 1148 -36.32 2.86 -8.77
CA GLU A 1148 -37.46 3.79 -8.70
C GLU A 1148 -38.68 3.13 -8.04
N ARG A 1149 -39.26 2.09 -8.66
CA ARG A 1149 -40.58 1.55 -8.26
C ARG A 1149 -40.56 0.67 -6.99
N VAL A 1150 -39.38 0.38 -6.45
CA VAL A 1150 -39.23 -0.44 -5.23
C VAL A 1150 -38.39 0.30 -4.19
N ASN A 1151 -37.11 0.61 -4.47
CA ASN A 1151 -36.26 1.25 -3.46
C ASN A 1151 -36.77 2.63 -3.06
N ARG A 1152 -37.08 3.52 -4.03
CA ARG A 1152 -37.72 4.82 -3.76
C ARG A 1152 -39.18 4.65 -3.33
N ASP A 1153 -40.02 4.02 -4.15
CA ASP A 1153 -41.47 4.09 -3.95
C ASP A 1153 -42.03 3.20 -2.82
N ILE A 1154 -41.31 2.14 -2.40
CA ILE A 1154 -41.73 1.23 -1.30
C ILE A 1154 -40.85 1.40 -0.06
N TYR A 1155 -39.55 1.67 -0.23
CA TYR A 1155 -38.57 1.77 0.86
C TYR A 1155 -38.05 3.20 1.14
N ASP A 1156 -38.58 4.22 0.46
CA ASP A 1156 -38.18 5.64 0.58
C ASP A 1156 -36.65 5.87 0.41
N GLY A 1157 -36.04 5.19 -0.55
CA GLY A 1157 -34.66 5.39 -0.99
C GLY A 1157 -33.57 5.02 0.03
N PRO A 1158 -33.55 3.78 0.55
CA PRO A 1158 -32.66 3.39 1.67
C PRO A 1158 -31.17 3.50 1.33
N GLU A 1159 -30.78 3.40 0.05
CA GLU A 1159 -29.40 3.60 -0.39
C GLU A 1159 -28.83 4.98 -0.08
N GLY A 1160 -29.66 6.03 -0.01
CA GLY A 1160 -29.28 7.36 0.47
C GLY A 1160 -29.04 7.43 1.99
N ARG A 1161 -29.28 6.35 2.74
CA ARG A 1161 -29.13 6.28 4.21
C ARG A 1161 -28.15 5.21 4.68
N PHE A 1162 -28.14 4.03 4.05
CA PHE A 1162 -27.18 2.97 4.38
C PHE A 1162 -25.78 3.24 3.82
N CYS A 1163 -25.64 4.17 2.86
CA CYS A 1163 -24.34 4.50 2.28
C CYS A 1163 -23.55 5.43 3.23
N PRO A 1164 -22.41 4.99 3.79
CA PRO A 1164 -21.58 5.81 4.67
C PRO A 1164 -20.73 6.84 3.90
N ALA A 1165 -21.14 7.24 2.69
CA ALA A 1165 -20.37 8.13 1.83
C ALA A 1165 -21.17 8.97 0.80
N GLY A 1166 -22.51 8.98 0.86
CA GLY A 1166 -23.31 9.82 -0.06
C GLY A 1166 -23.16 9.46 -1.55
N VAL A 1167 -22.86 8.19 -1.86
CA VAL A 1167 -22.72 7.70 -3.25
C VAL A 1167 -24.07 7.68 -3.98
N TYR A 1168 -25.19 7.54 -3.27
CA TYR A 1168 -26.52 7.43 -3.86
C TYR A 1168 -27.39 8.61 -3.44
N GLU A 1169 -27.98 9.31 -4.42
CA GLU A 1169 -28.80 10.50 -4.18
C GLU A 1169 -30.03 10.51 -5.10
N TRP A 1170 -31.17 10.98 -4.60
CA TRP A 1170 -32.43 11.06 -5.35
C TRP A 1170 -32.70 12.52 -5.75
N VAL A 1171 -32.26 12.88 -6.96
CA VAL A 1171 -32.22 14.27 -7.47
C VAL A 1171 -33.40 14.59 -8.40
N GLU A 1172 -33.85 15.84 -8.38
CA GLU A 1172 -34.82 16.37 -9.35
C GLU A 1172 -34.06 16.94 -10.55
N LYS A 1173 -34.52 16.68 -11.78
CA LYS A 1173 -33.90 17.21 -13.01
C LYS A 1173 -34.89 18.03 -13.81
N ASP A 1174 -34.51 19.25 -14.19
CA ASP A 1174 -35.02 20.04 -15.31
C ASP A 1174 -36.53 19.90 -15.60
N GLY A 1175 -37.35 20.25 -14.61
CA GLY A 1175 -38.82 20.28 -14.72
C GLY A 1175 -39.53 18.92 -14.58
N GLN A 1176 -38.81 17.82 -14.42
CA GLN A 1176 -39.40 16.52 -14.07
C GLN A 1176 -39.74 16.47 -12.58
N LYS A 1177 -40.97 16.05 -12.24
CA LYS A 1177 -41.43 15.92 -10.85
C LYS A 1177 -40.85 14.70 -10.11
N ASP A 1178 -40.45 13.68 -10.86
CA ASP A 1178 -40.01 12.40 -10.29
C ASP A 1178 -38.50 12.39 -10.11
N LYS A 1179 -38.05 12.05 -8.89
CA LYS A 1179 -36.62 12.02 -8.56
C LYS A 1179 -35.93 10.85 -9.24
N GLN A 1180 -34.79 11.11 -9.89
CA GLN A 1180 -33.92 10.12 -10.50
C GLN A 1180 -32.76 9.75 -9.56
N LEU A 1181 -32.25 8.52 -9.65
CA LEU A 1181 -31.08 8.08 -8.89
C LEU A 1181 -29.79 8.59 -9.55
N GLN A 1182 -29.03 9.38 -8.81
CA GLN A 1182 -27.66 9.77 -9.13
C GLN A 1182 -26.66 8.91 -8.35
N ILE A 1183 -25.55 8.56 -9.02
CA ILE A 1183 -24.47 7.73 -8.45
C ILE A 1183 -23.15 8.52 -8.45
N ASN A 1184 -22.83 9.09 -7.29
CA ASN A 1184 -21.60 9.81 -7.00
C ASN A 1184 -20.46 8.80 -6.68
N ALA A 1185 -20.09 7.99 -7.68
CA ALA A 1185 -19.20 6.84 -7.51
C ALA A 1185 -17.80 7.20 -6.96
N GLN A 1186 -17.31 8.42 -7.22
CA GLN A 1186 -16.02 8.93 -6.74
C GLN A 1186 -15.92 8.96 -5.20
N ASN A 1187 -17.04 9.11 -4.51
CA ASN A 1187 -17.10 9.12 -3.03
C ASN A 1187 -16.99 7.71 -2.42
N CYS A 1188 -16.94 6.63 -3.21
CA CYS A 1188 -17.16 5.29 -2.69
C CYS A 1188 -16.02 4.77 -1.80
N VAL A 1189 -16.24 4.78 -0.47
CA VAL A 1189 -15.29 4.24 0.52
C VAL A 1189 -15.13 2.70 0.50
N HIS A 1190 -15.51 2.03 -0.59
CA HIS A 1190 -15.35 0.58 -0.81
C HIS A 1190 -15.96 -0.33 0.28
N CYS A 1191 -16.87 0.20 1.10
CA CYS A 1191 -17.41 -0.45 2.31
C CYS A 1191 -18.17 -1.76 2.06
N LYS A 1192 -18.69 -1.97 0.84
CA LYS A 1192 -19.58 -3.07 0.37
C LYS A 1192 -21.03 -3.09 0.90
N THR A 1193 -21.45 -2.16 1.77
CA THR A 1193 -22.82 -2.12 2.33
C THR A 1193 -23.94 -2.17 1.29
N CYS A 1194 -23.78 -1.46 0.17
CA CYS A 1194 -24.82 -1.36 -0.86
C CYS A 1194 -25.16 -2.70 -1.53
N ASP A 1195 -24.14 -3.47 -1.89
CA ASP A 1195 -24.28 -4.83 -2.42
C ASP A 1195 -24.89 -5.81 -1.41
N ILE A 1196 -24.89 -5.49 -0.10
CA ILE A 1196 -25.45 -6.33 0.97
C ILE A 1196 -26.88 -5.92 1.37
N LYS A 1197 -27.16 -4.61 1.48
CA LYS A 1197 -28.35 -4.07 2.16
C LYS A 1197 -29.44 -3.55 1.21
N ASP A 1198 -29.15 -3.36 -0.08
CA ASP A 1198 -30.19 -3.10 -1.08
C ASP A 1198 -31.28 -4.19 -1.02
N PRO A 1199 -32.54 -3.86 -0.63
CA PRO A 1199 -33.62 -4.82 -0.46
C PRO A 1199 -33.85 -5.72 -1.67
N THR A 1200 -33.56 -5.19 -2.87
CA THR A 1200 -33.82 -5.86 -4.15
C THR A 1200 -32.63 -6.66 -4.69
N GLN A 1201 -31.43 -6.52 -4.11
CA GLN A 1201 -30.16 -6.99 -4.69
C GLN A 1201 -30.04 -6.60 -6.19
N ASN A 1202 -30.36 -5.35 -6.49
CA ASN A 1202 -30.29 -4.70 -7.79
C ASN A 1202 -28.92 -4.01 -8.01
N ILE A 1203 -28.31 -3.51 -6.93
CA ILE A 1203 -26.93 -3.01 -6.92
C ILE A 1203 -25.94 -4.18 -7.04
N ASP A 1204 -24.85 -3.97 -7.78
CA ASP A 1204 -23.70 -4.85 -7.92
C ASP A 1204 -22.41 -4.04 -7.70
N PHE A 1205 -21.64 -4.39 -6.66
CA PHE A 1205 -20.30 -3.83 -6.47
C PHE A 1205 -19.28 -4.60 -7.32
N THR A 1206 -18.75 -3.97 -8.36
CA THR A 1206 -17.48 -4.38 -9.00
C THR A 1206 -16.32 -3.52 -8.50
N VAL A 1207 -15.07 -3.89 -8.80
CA VAL A 1207 -13.95 -2.98 -8.58
C VAL A 1207 -14.01 -1.80 -9.57
N PRO A 1208 -13.56 -0.59 -9.17
CA PRO A 1208 -13.17 0.47 -10.10
C PRO A 1208 -11.84 0.16 -10.78
N GLU A 1209 -11.32 1.11 -11.54
CA GLU A 1209 -9.90 1.17 -11.87
C GLU A 1209 -9.02 1.13 -10.60
N GLY A 1210 -7.82 0.58 -10.75
CA GLY A 1210 -6.84 0.42 -9.67
C GLY A 1210 -6.41 1.74 -9.04
N THR A 1211 -5.84 1.67 -7.82
CA THR A 1211 -5.48 2.80 -6.93
C THR A 1211 -6.65 3.59 -6.34
N GLY A 1212 -7.82 3.61 -7.00
CA GLY A 1212 -9.03 4.29 -6.54
C GLY A 1212 -9.59 3.74 -5.22
N GLY A 1213 -10.34 4.60 -4.52
CA GLY A 1213 -10.93 4.34 -3.21
C GLY A 1213 -10.24 5.08 -2.05
N PRO A 1214 -10.55 4.70 -0.79
CA PRO A 1214 -9.96 5.29 0.40
C PRO A 1214 -8.43 5.32 0.44
N GLN A 1215 -7.89 6.36 1.07
CA GLN A 1215 -6.47 6.50 1.37
C GLN A 1215 -6.25 6.41 2.88
N TYR A 1216 -6.52 5.23 3.44
CA TYR A 1216 -6.47 5.03 4.89
C TYR A 1216 -5.04 4.97 5.44
N GLY A 1217 -4.57 6.11 5.97
CA GLY A 1217 -3.42 6.21 6.89
C GLY A 1217 -3.47 5.24 8.07
N SER A 1218 -4.03 5.62 9.23
CA SER A 1218 -3.90 4.85 10.49
C SER A 1218 -5.20 4.18 10.96
N MET A 1219 -5.93 3.52 10.04
CA MET A 1219 -7.26 2.95 10.29
C MET A 1219 -7.29 1.46 10.62
#